data_AF-A0A0G1TJ16-F1
#
_entry.id   AF-A0A0G1TJ16-F1
#
_cell.length_a   1.000
_cell.length_b   1.000
_cell.length_c   1.000
_cell.angle_alpha   90.00
_cell.angle_beta   90.00
_cell.angle_gamma   90.00
#
_symmetry.space_group_name_H-M   'P 1'
#
loop_
_entity.id
_entity.type
_entity.pdbx_description
1 polymer ?
#
loop_
_entity_poly.entity_id
_entity_poly.type
_entity_poly.pdbx_seq_one_letter_code
_entity_poly.pdbx_strand_id
1 'polypeptide(L)'
;MINQISSSIVSLRRLQERDGTFVSYSSADRNGFIDATRCDSLFVTAIISGLIAELPHAFELPVIKSALLYALYCQRSINWTFNYWLRGYEQSKQMPYPDDWDDTACAIAALKLLKPEVITGKVLAQVIQALTACEVEPGGPYRTWLVSNTPDTDPAWLDVDLAVNANIGYMLSLFEVEVPGIIALVKDAIQNERYVSPYYPTPFPIMYFISRWYRGELREQLGEHVLALRKKDGSWGNPLHTALAMLTLVQLDIEVPALDSAVAYLERTCEKDHWRSYPFYIGINPHQREQHKRGVREDGVWYAGSPALTTAFCAAALASVMRFGRESGGAQTIVAGVNSKFVNGLESQGDIIIADIRERLTSRCAVVSDDLRDAAGDCIKRFLDTRTGRGAALAPYEFYRALREPRTLLGDKILVQLGVAMVFGWVAYTIIDSFLDEEGEARQVSIGTFALRALYEIMYELMGSDKQFVAWFYRVMDGIDGANMTEVGRWRRQADGAVRKGGESTTIDFDLLARRSLGHTVGPMAIMCLQGYGMGGIECRAVEQFFSHYLIARQLNDDAHDWEADLERGQYNAVSLMMLRDAPDRQTAVDLRDYFWHEAVVGVSEKIFKHLKKAREVLRKVATVLNSRMLDELLLPIEHATQRAIEEREQVLGFLEGYGKGGKSN
;
A
#
# COMPACT_ATOMS: atom_id res chain seq x y z
N MET A 1 -2.40 23.45 -12.94
CA MET A 1 -2.82 22.15 -12.34
C MET A 1 -2.25 21.90 -10.94
N ILE A 2 -0.94 21.71 -10.72
CA ILE A 2 -0.36 21.34 -9.40
C ILE A 2 -0.81 22.27 -8.26
N ASN A 3 -0.64 23.58 -8.43
CA ASN A 3 -1.04 24.56 -7.41
C ASN A 3 -2.55 24.49 -7.09
N GLN A 4 -3.38 24.24 -8.10
CA GLN A 4 -4.82 24.11 -7.93
C GLN A 4 -5.18 22.83 -7.17
N ILE A 5 -4.51 21.70 -7.45
CA ILE A 5 -4.70 20.44 -6.74
C ILE A 5 -4.33 20.62 -5.26
N SER A 6 -3.15 21.18 -4.97
CA SER A 6 -2.71 21.44 -3.59
C SER A 6 -3.67 22.37 -2.84
N SER A 7 -4.10 23.47 -3.48
CA SER A 7 -5.07 24.39 -2.89
C SER A 7 -6.43 23.71 -2.60
N SER A 8 -6.87 22.84 -3.51
CA SER A 8 -8.11 22.07 -3.35
C SER A 8 -8.01 21.08 -2.18
N ILE A 9 -6.85 20.43 -1.98
CA ILE A 9 -6.60 19.54 -0.85
C ILE A 9 -6.67 20.30 0.48
N VAL A 10 -6.07 21.49 0.55
CA VAL A 10 -6.18 22.38 1.72
C VAL A 10 -7.64 22.75 1.98
N SER A 11 -8.40 23.03 0.93
CA SER A 11 -9.83 23.34 1.06
C SER A 11 -10.65 22.15 1.54
N LEU A 12 -10.39 20.95 1.03
CA LEU A 12 -11.01 19.71 1.51
C LEU A 12 -10.73 19.50 3.00
N ARG A 13 -9.53 19.83 3.50
CA ARG A 13 -9.27 19.77 4.95
C ARG A 13 -10.16 20.70 5.75
N ARG A 14 -10.46 21.90 5.25
CA ARG A 14 -11.33 22.87 5.92
C ARG A 14 -12.82 22.52 5.82
N LEU A 15 -13.21 21.82 4.75
CA LEU A 15 -14.57 21.35 4.53
C LEU A 15 -14.88 20.03 5.25
N GLN A 16 -13.86 19.36 5.81
CA GLN A 16 -14.02 18.13 6.56
C GLN A 16 -14.57 18.42 7.97
N GLU A 17 -15.59 17.68 8.38
CA GLU A 17 -16.17 17.79 9.71
C GLU A 17 -15.22 17.24 10.79
N ARG A 18 -15.50 17.60 12.05
CA ARG A 18 -14.66 17.19 13.18
C ARG A 18 -14.63 15.68 13.41
N ASP A 19 -15.70 15.00 13.04
CA ASP A 19 -15.82 13.53 13.10
C ASP A 19 -15.17 12.83 11.89
N GLY A 20 -14.61 13.60 10.96
CA GLY A 20 -13.93 13.12 9.76
C GLY A 20 -14.83 12.98 8.54
N THR A 21 -16.15 13.18 8.67
CA THR A 21 -17.11 13.05 7.57
C THR A 21 -17.14 14.30 6.68
N PHE A 22 -17.80 14.19 5.52
CA PHE A 22 -18.12 15.30 4.63
C PHE A 22 -19.63 15.43 4.47
N VAL A 23 -20.12 16.65 4.60
CA VAL A 23 -21.54 16.98 4.53
C VAL A 23 -22.05 16.91 3.09
N SER A 24 -23.27 16.40 2.93
CA SER A 24 -24.07 16.58 1.73
C SER A 24 -25.18 17.61 1.96
N TYR A 25 -25.59 18.30 0.91
CA TYR A 25 -26.70 19.25 0.94
C TYR A 25 -27.73 18.82 -0.08
N SER A 26 -29.01 18.92 0.28
CA SER A 26 -30.12 18.64 -0.63
C SER A 26 -30.99 19.88 -0.86
N SER A 27 -31.35 20.17 -2.11
CA SER A 27 -32.18 21.33 -2.47
C SER A 27 -33.09 21.01 -3.66
N ALA A 28 -34.27 21.64 -3.70
CA ALA A 28 -35.12 21.67 -4.89
C ALA A 28 -34.54 22.56 -6.01
N ASP A 29 -33.68 23.52 -5.66
CA ASP A 29 -32.94 24.31 -6.64
C ASP A 29 -31.70 23.56 -7.12
N ARG A 30 -31.84 22.94 -8.29
CA ARG A 30 -30.80 22.17 -8.96
C ARG A 30 -29.48 22.95 -9.16
N ASN A 31 -29.53 24.26 -9.42
CA ASN A 31 -28.37 24.99 -9.92
C ASN A 31 -27.72 25.88 -8.86
N GLY A 32 -28.51 26.50 -7.99
CA GLY A 32 -28.02 27.40 -6.95
C GLY A 32 -27.86 26.74 -5.58
N PHE A 33 -28.47 25.57 -5.34
CA PHE A 33 -28.57 24.98 -4.00
C PHE A 33 -29.08 26.00 -2.95
N ILE A 34 -30.01 26.87 -3.37
CA ILE A 34 -30.67 27.82 -2.47
C ILE A 34 -31.55 27.04 -1.49
N ASP A 35 -31.64 27.50 -0.24
CA ASP A 35 -32.40 26.86 0.84
C ASP A 35 -32.08 25.37 1.04
N ALA A 36 -30.82 24.98 0.79
CA ALA A 36 -30.41 23.59 0.89
C ALA A 36 -30.45 23.08 2.33
N THR A 37 -30.95 21.86 2.48
CA THR A 37 -30.99 21.12 3.74
C THR A 37 -29.72 20.30 3.91
N ARG A 38 -29.14 20.35 5.10
CA ARG A 38 -27.99 19.50 5.46
C ARG A 38 -28.42 18.04 5.56
N CYS A 39 -27.70 17.17 4.86
CA CYS A 39 -27.87 15.72 4.85
C CYS A 39 -26.58 15.06 5.35
N ASP A 40 -26.63 14.52 6.55
CA ASP A 40 -25.54 13.77 7.17
C ASP A 40 -25.53 12.32 6.65
N SER A 41 -25.11 12.18 5.39
CA SER A 41 -25.03 10.91 4.65
C SER A 41 -23.59 10.40 4.56
N LEU A 42 -23.43 9.07 4.65
CA LEU A 42 -22.13 8.43 4.49
C LEU A 42 -21.62 8.49 3.04
N PHE A 43 -22.52 8.44 2.07
CA PHE A 43 -22.22 8.25 0.66
C PHE A 43 -21.17 9.23 0.12
N VAL A 44 -21.36 10.53 0.39
CA VAL A 44 -20.42 11.58 -0.02
C VAL A 44 -19.05 11.38 0.62
N THR A 45 -19.01 10.98 1.89
CA THR A 45 -17.75 10.69 2.60
C THR A 45 -17.03 9.50 1.97
N ALA A 46 -17.75 8.43 1.60
CA ALA A 46 -17.18 7.25 0.95
C ALA A 46 -16.61 7.56 -0.43
N ILE A 47 -17.35 8.28 -1.28
CA ILE A 47 -16.88 8.70 -2.61
C ILE A 47 -15.63 9.59 -2.51
N ILE A 48 -15.67 10.62 -1.65
CA ILE A 48 -14.52 11.51 -1.44
C ILE A 48 -13.31 10.72 -0.94
N SER A 49 -13.52 9.73 -0.07
CA SER A 49 -12.44 8.88 0.44
C SER A 49 -11.73 8.09 -0.67
N GLY A 50 -12.50 7.51 -1.60
CA GLY A 50 -11.94 6.84 -2.78
C GLY A 50 -11.12 7.80 -3.65
N LEU A 51 -11.66 8.98 -3.95
CA LEU A 51 -10.96 10.00 -4.75
C LEU A 51 -9.67 10.48 -4.07
N ILE A 52 -9.72 10.74 -2.76
CA ILE A 52 -8.58 11.20 -1.96
C ILE A 52 -7.48 10.14 -1.86
N ALA A 53 -7.84 8.85 -1.89
CA ALA A 53 -6.85 7.78 -1.87
C ALA A 53 -5.85 7.91 -3.04
N GLU A 54 -6.34 8.37 -4.20
CA GLU A 54 -5.60 8.46 -5.47
C GLU A 54 -4.97 9.83 -5.76
N LEU A 55 -5.19 10.83 -4.91
CA LEU A 55 -4.59 12.16 -5.06
C LEU A 55 -3.08 12.17 -4.77
N PRO A 56 -2.30 13.04 -5.45
CA PRO A 56 -0.86 13.19 -5.21
C PRO A 56 -0.56 13.61 -3.78
N HIS A 57 0.60 13.18 -3.28
CA HIS A 57 1.05 13.50 -1.93
C HIS A 57 0.99 15.01 -1.65
N ALA A 58 0.34 15.36 -0.54
CA ALA A 58 0.30 16.69 0.03
C ALA A 58 0.29 16.59 1.55
N PHE A 59 0.74 17.65 2.22
CA PHE A 59 0.96 17.67 3.67
C PHE A 59 -0.31 17.38 4.49
N GLU A 60 -1.46 17.81 4.00
CA GLU A 60 -2.76 17.68 4.66
C GLU A 60 -3.37 16.29 4.49
N LEU A 61 -2.99 15.55 3.45
CA LEU A 61 -3.62 14.27 3.09
C LEU A 61 -3.53 13.20 4.19
N PRO A 62 -2.40 12.98 4.88
CA PRO A 62 -2.34 11.97 5.95
C PRO A 62 -3.37 12.22 7.06
N VAL A 63 -3.62 13.49 7.39
CA VAL A 63 -4.61 13.89 8.40
C VAL A 63 -6.02 13.65 7.89
N ILE A 64 -6.32 14.07 6.66
CA ILE A 64 -7.64 13.85 6.04
C ILE A 64 -7.93 12.35 5.93
N LYS A 65 -6.99 11.57 5.40
CA LYS A 65 -7.10 10.10 5.22
C LYS A 65 -7.31 9.39 6.55
N SER A 66 -6.58 9.77 7.60
CA SER A 66 -6.74 9.17 8.93
C SER A 66 -8.14 9.44 9.52
N ALA A 67 -8.65 10.66 9.36
CA ALA A 67 -9.99 11.03 9.82
C ALA A 67 -11.09 10.31 9.02
N LEU A 68 -10.94 10.20 7.69
CA LEU A 68 -11.88 9.45 6.85
C LEU A 68 -11.91 7.96 7.17
N LEU A 69 -10.73 7.36 7.37
CA LEU A 69 -10.63 5.96 7.76
C LEU A 69 -11.37 5.69 9.07
N TYR A 70 -11.20 6.57 10.07
CA TYR A 70 -11.91 6.48 11.33
C TYR A 70 -13.43 6.64 11.14
N ALA A 71 -13.85 7.67 10.40
CA ALA A 71 -15.26 7.94 10.12
C ALA A 71 -15.96 6.76 9.44
N LEU A 72 -15.38 6.23 8.36
CA LEU A 72 -15.91 5.04 7.67
C LEU A 72 -15.95 3.83 8.60
N TYR A 73 -14.87 3.55 9.34
CA TYR A 73 -14.82 2.40 10.23
C TYR A 73 -15.88 2.44 11.34
N CYS A 74 -16.15 3.63 11.91
CA CYS A 74 -17.19 3.81 12.92
C CYS A 74 -18.61 3.62 12.38
N GLN A 75 -18.80 3.75 11.07
CA GLN A 75 -20.11 3.69 10.43
C GLN A 75 -20.48 2.28 9.94
N ARG A 76 -19.62 1.28 10.06
CA ARG A 76 -19.92 -0.09 9.65
C ARG A 76 -20.97 -0.75 10.56
N SER A 77 -21.85 -1.58 9.99
CA SER A 77 -22.69 -2.51 10.73
C SER A 77 -21.87 -3.70 11.29
N ILE A 78 -22.51 -4.57 12.07
CA ILE A 78 -21.92 -5.85 12.51
C ILE A 78 -21.59 -6.78 11.32
N ASN A 79 -22.33 -6.63 10.22
CA ASN A 79 -22.18 -7.40 8.99
C ASN A 79 -21.30 -6.69 7.94
N TRP A 80 -20.60 -5.61 8.32
CA TRP A 80 -19.77 -4.82 7.41
C TRP A 80 -20.52 -4.20 6.23
N THR A 81 -21.79 -3.89 6.47
CA THR A 81 -22.66 -3.15 5.56
C THR A 81 -22.81 -1.71 6.03
N PHE A 82 -23.18 -0.83 5.12
CA PHE A 82 -23.24 0.60 5.35
C PHE A 82 -24.62 1.14 4.96
N ASN A 83 -24.94 2.31 5.50
CA ASN A 83 -26.26 2.91 5.39
C ASN A 83 -26.12 4.30 4.79
N TYR A 84 -27.13 4.70 4.02
CA TYR A 84 -27.27 6.06 3.54
C TYR A 84 -27.06 7.12 4.64
N TRP A 85 -27.70 6.96 5.81
CA TRP A 85 -27.54 7.87 6.94
C TRP A 85 -26.35 7.49 7.82
N LEU A 86 -25.67 8.52 8.35
CA LEU A 86 -24.74 8.30 9.44
C LEU A 86 -25.46 7.72 10.67
N ARG A 87 -25.01 6.55 11.12
CA ARG A 87 -25.50 5.87 12.33
C ARG A 87 -25.26 6.76 13.54
N GLY A 88 -26.29 6.90 14.37
CA GLY A 88 -26.27 7.73 15.57
C GLY A 88 -26.73 9.18 15.36
N TYR A 89 -26.91 9.61 14.10
CA TYR A 89 -27.45 10.94 13.78
C TYR A 89 -28.98 10.95 13.82
N GLU A 90 -29.58 12.12 14.01
CA GLU A 90 -31.04 12.29 14.15
C GLU A 90 -31.79 11.84 12.88
N GLN A 91 -31.25 12.08 11.69
CA GLN A 91 -31.88 11.66 10.42
C GLN A 91 -32.07 10.14 10.35
N SER A 92 -31.10 9.35 10.85
CA SER A 92 -31.19 7.88 10.88
C SER A 92 -32.37 7.37 11.72
N LYS A 93 -32.83 8.16 12.70
CA LYS A 93 -34.00 7.84 13.54
C LYS A 93 -35.31 8.30 12.91
N GLN A 94 -35.29 9.45 12.24
CA GLN A 94 -36.48 10.09 11.68
C GLN A 94 -36.90 9.50 10.33
N MET A 95 -35.93 9.03 9.53
CA MET A 95 -36.12 8.47 8.20
C MET A 95 -35.27 7.20 8.05
N PRO A 96 -35.59 6.11 8.76
CA PRO A 96 -34.75 4.92 8.75
C PRO A 96 -34.74 4.28 7.35
N TYR A 97 -33.55 4.07 6.81
CA TYR A 97 -33.31 3.30 5.59
C TYR A 97 -32.68 1.95 5.92
N PRO A 98 -32.96 0.89 5.15
CA PRO A 98 -32.11 -0.30 5.13
C PRO A 98 -30.69 0.07 4.72
N ASP A 99 -29.73 -0.79 5.06
CA ASP A 99 -28.41 -0.73 4.42
C ASP A 99 -28.55 -1.01 2.92
N ASP A 100 -27.66 -0.45 2.12
CA ASP A 100 -27.71 -0.55 0.66
C ASP A 100 -26.31 -0.78 0.06
N TRP A 101 -26.29 -1.27 -1.18
CA TRP A 101 -25.05 -1.57 -1.90
C TRP A 101 -24.37 -0.34 -2.49
N ASP A 102 -25.03 0.80 -2.61
CA ASP A 102 -24.40 2.02 -3.12
C ASP A 102 -23.40 2.54 -2.08
N ASP A 103 -23.88 2.74 -0.85
CA ASP A 103 -23.07 3.12 0.30
C ASP A 103 -22.08 2.01 0.70
N THR A 104 -22.52 0.75 0.72
CA THR A 104 -21.65 -0.37 1.12
C THR A 104 -20.49 -0.57 0.16
N ALA A 105 -20.73 -0.60 -1.15
CA ALA A 105 -19.67 -0.82 -2.12
C ALA A 105 -18.67 0.35 -2.12
N CYS A 106 -19.16 1.59 -2.06
CA CYS A 106 -18.29 2.77 -1.96
C CYS A 106 -17.46 2.79 -0.67
N ALA A 107 -18.05 2.46 0.48
CA ALA A 107 -17.35 2.46 1.76
C ALA A 107 -16.30 1.35 1.85
N ILE A 108 -16.60 0.12 1.40
CA ILE A 108 -15.63 -0.97 1.37
C ILE A 108 -14.50 -0.68 0.39
N ALA A 109 -14.80 -0.16 -0.80
CA ALA A 109 -13.78 0.26 -1.76
C ALA A 109 -12.87 1.34 -1.17
N ALA A 110 -13.43 2.37 -0.54
CA ALA A 110 -12.66 3.42 0.11
C ALA A 110 -11.77 2.88 1.25
N LEU A 111 -12.30 2.00 2.11
CA LEU A 111 -11.52 1.37 3.17
C LEU A 111 -10.36 0.54 2.62
N LYS A 112 -10.60 -0.24 1.56
CA LYS A 112 -9.57 -1.02 0.86
C LYS A 112 -8.48 -0.14 0.29
N LEU A 113 -8.82 0.99 -0.33
CA LEU A 113 -7.87 1.94 -0.91
C LEU A 113 -7.07 2.71 0.15
N LEU A 114 -7.70 3.11 1.25
CA LEU A 114 -7.06 3.88 2.31
C LEU A 114 -6.19 3.03 3.25
N LYS A 115 -6.65 1.83 3.58
CA LYS A 115 -5.95 0.92 4.50
C LYS A 115 -6.33 -0.55 4.22
N PRO A 116 -5.64 -1.22 3.28
CA PRO A 116 -5.99 -2.57 2.84
C PRO A 116 -6.11 -3.60 3.97
N GLU A 117 -5.34 -3.46 5.05
CA GLU A 117 -5.29 -4.40 6.17
C GLU A 117 -6.58 -4.42 7.00
N VAL A 118 -7.45 -3.40 6.85
CA VAL A 118 -8.75 -3.34 7.52
C VAL A 118 -9.72 -4.38 6.94
N ILE A 119 -9.57 -4.72 5.65
CA ILE A 119 -10.40 -5.72 4.98
C ILE A 119 -9.73 -7.09 5.08
N THR A 120 -9.99 -7.79 6.18
CA THR A 120 -9.48 -9.15 6.42
C THR A 120 -10.33 -10.21 5.71
N GLY A 121 -9.86 -11.47 5.67
CA GLY A 121 -10.64 -12.58 5.12
C GLY A 121 -12.01 -12.76 5.80
N LYS A 122 -12.11 -12.46 7.10
CA LYS A 122 -13.38 -12.48 7.84
C LYS A 122 -14.34 -11.39 7.33
N VAL A 123 -13.84 -10.18 7.09
CA VAL A 123 -14.65 -9.07 6.55
C VAL A 123 -15.15 -9.43 5.15
N LEU A 124 -14.25 -9.94 4.30
CA LEU A 124 -14.62 -10.34 2.95
C LEU A 124 -15.69 -11.44 2.94
N ALA A 125 -15.62 -12.41 3.85
CA ALA A 125 -16.65 -13.42 3.99
C ALA A 125 -18.03 -12.82 4.34
N GLN A 126 -18.08 -11.79 5.21
CA GLN A 126 -19.33 -11.10 5.55
C GLN A 126 -19.89 -10.31 4.36
N VAL A 127 -19.02 -9.63 3.61
CA VAL A 127 -19.40 -8.90 2.39
C VAL A 127 -19.95 -9.85 1.33
N ILE A 128 -19.30 -11.01 1.12
CA ILE A 128 -19.77 -12.04 0.18
C ILE A 128 -21.12 -12.59 0.61
N GLN A 129 -21.32 -12.89 1.90
CA GLN A 129 -22.63 -13.34 2.41
C GLN A 129 -23.74 -12.33 2.13
N ALA A 130 -23.46 -11.03 2.30
CA ALA A 130 -24.41 -9.97 1.98
C ALA A 130 -24.69 -9.90 0.46
N LEU A 131 -23.67 -10.08 -0.39
CA LEU A 131 -23.85 -10.11 -1.86
C LEU A 131 -24.72 -11.28 -2.27
N THR A 132 -24.40 -12.49 -1.80
CA THR A 132 -25.19 -13.69 -2.08
C THR A 132 -26.64 -13.53 -1.65
N ALA A 133 -26.91 -12.89 -0.50
CA ALA A 133 -28.28 -12.63 -0.06
C ALA A 133 -29.06 -11.67 -1.00
N CYS A 134 -28.35 -10.82 -1.76
CA CYS A 134 -28.91 -9.81 -2.64
C CYS A 134 -28.85 -10.19 -4.13
N GLU A 135 -28.31 -11.36 -4.47
CA GLU A 135 -28.18 -11.77 -5.86
C GLU A 135 -29.57 -12.06 -6.48
N VAL A 136 -29.76 -11.60 -7.71
CA VAL A 136 -30.96 -11.90 -8.49
C VAL A 136 -30.82 -13.28 -9.14
N GLU A 137 -29.63 -13.54 -9.68
CA GLU A 137 -29.20 -14.83 -10.19
C GLU A 137 -27.79 -15.14 -9.65
N PRO A 138 -27.38 -16.42 -9.58
CA PRO A 138 -26.01 -16.77 -9.17
C PRO A 138 -24.97 -16.01 -9.98
N GLY A 139 -24.16 -15.19 -9.30
CA GLY A 139 -23.19 -14.32 -9.98
C GLY A 139 -23.76 -13.01 -10.52
N GLY A 140 -24.84 -12.50 -9.90
CA GLY A 140 -25.39 -11.17 -10.14
C GLY A 140 -26.32 -11.06 -11.35
N PRO A 141 -26.89 -9.87 -11.63
CA PRO A 141 -26.73 -8.61 -10.88
C PRO A 141 -27.36 -8.68 -9.47
N TYR A 142 -27.10 -7.65 -8.67
CA TYR A 142 -27.52 -7.57 -7.28
C TYR A 142 -28.59 -6.51 -7.08
N ARG A 143 -29.49 -6.75 -6.12
CA ARG A 143 -30.48 -5.76 -5.68
C ARG A 143 -29.79 -4.62 -4.93
N THR A 144 -30.34 -3.41 -5.02
CA THR A 144 -29.78 -2.21 -4.37
C THR A 144 -29.81 -2.30 -2.85
N TRP A 145 -30.96 -2.66 -2.27
CA TRP A 145 -31.16 -2.62 -0.81
C TRP A 145 -30.95 -3.99 -0.17
N LEU A 146 -30.32 -4.00 1.00
CA LEU A 146 -30.05 -5.20 1.78
C LEU A 146 -31.27 -5.57 2.63
N VAL A 147 -32.33 -5.98 1.94
CA VAL A 147 -33.58 -6.48 2.53
C VAL A 147 -33.81 -7.94 2.17
N SER A 148 -34.50 -8.67 3.06
CA SER A 148 -34.93 -10.04 2.77
C SER A 148 -35.91 -10.05 1.59
N ASN A 149 -35.77 -11.01 0.68
CA ASN A 149 -36.72 -11.21 -0.40
C ASN A 149 -37.87 -12.11 0.08
N THR A 150 -38.88 -11.49 0.68
CA THR A 150 -40.07 -12.18 1.19
C THR A 150 -41.33 -11.59 0.56
N PRO A 151 -42.47 -12.31 0.55
CA PRO A 151 -43.72 -11.78 0.02
C PRO A 151 -44.19 -10.46 0.67
N ASP A 152 -43.75 -10.18 1.90
CA ASP A 152 -44.10 -8.97 2.65
C ASP A 152 -43.15 -7.79 2.38
N THR A 153 -42.07 -8.01 1.62
CA THR A 153 -41.09 -6.97 1.31
C THR A 153 -41.68 -6.01 0.28
N ASP A 154 -41.66 -4.71 0.58
CA ASP A 154 -42.10 -3.68 -0.36
C ASP A 154 -41.25 -3.78 -1.66
N PRO A 155 -41.88 -4.01 -2.84
CA PRO A 155 -41.16 -4.17 -4.09
C PRO A 155 -40.23 -3.01 -4.46
N ALA A 156 -40.47 -1.81 -3.89
CA ALA A 156 -39.60 -0.66 -4.08
C ALA A 156 -38.15 -0.89 -3.58
N TRP A 157 -37.95 -1.80 -2.62
CA TRP A 157 -36.62 -2.16 -2.09
C TRP A 157 -35.95 -3.33 -2.83
N LEU A 158 -36.62 -3.91 -3.84
CA LEU A 158 -36.12 -5.05 -4.58
C LEU A 158 -35.59 -4.65 -5.98
N ASP A 159 -35.30 -3.37 -6.19
CA ASP A 159 -34.79 -2.85 -7.46
C ASP A 159 -33.37 -3.34 -7.74
N VAL A 160 -33.05 -3.39 -9.03
CA VAL A 160 -31.70 -3.65 -9.56
C VAL A 160 -31.30 -2.40 -10.32
N ASP A 161 -30.31 -1.68 -9.80
CA ASP A 161 -29.86 -0.42 -10.38
C ASP A 161 -28.48 -0.54 -11.03
N LEU A 162 -28.33 0.12 -12.19
CA LEU A 162 -27.09 0.11 -12.98
C LEU A 162 -25.94 0.82 -12.25
N ALA A 163 -26.21 1.97 -11.63
CA ALA A 163 -25.18 2.75 -10.94
C ALA A 163 -24.67 1.98 -9.71
N VAL A 164 -25.59 1.41 -8.94
CA VAL A 164 -25.28 0.59 -7.76
C VAL A 164 -24.47 -0.65 -8.15
N ASN A 165 -24.90 -1.39 -9.18
CA ASN A 165 -24.14 -2.55 -9.65
C ASN A 165 -22.77 -2.16 -10.24
N ALA A 166 -22.63 -0.97 -10.84
CA ALA A 166 -21.33 -0.45 -11.24
C ALA A 166 -20.43 -0.12 -10.03
N ASN A 167 -20.99 0.35 -8.92
CA ASN A 167 -20.26 0.50 -7.64
C ASN A 167 -19.83 -0.85 -7.06
N ILE A 168 -20.71 -1.87 -7.07
CA ILE A 168 -20.36 -3.24 -6.67
C ILE A 168 -19.23 -3.79 -7.56
N GLY A 169 -19.34 -3.63 -8.88
CA GLY A 169 -18.30 -4.06 -9.83
C GLY A 169 -16.94 -3.44 -9.54
N TYR A 170 -16.91 -2.13 -9.22
CA TYR A 170 -15.67 -1.48 -8.82
C TYR A 170 -15.11 -2.04 -7.52
N MET A 171 -15.94 -2.19 -6.48
CA MET A 171 -15.52 -2.77 -5.21
C MET A 171 -14.90 -4.16 -5.42
N LEU A 172 -15.56 -5.03 -6.19
CA LEU A 172 -15.09 -6.39 -6.47
C LEU A 172 -13.81 -6.42 -7.30
N SER A 173 -13.64 -5.49 -8.25
CA SER A 173 -12.40 -5.40 -9.03
C SER A 173 -11.16 -5.09 -8.17
N LEU A 174 -11.32 -4.41 -7.02
CA LEU A 174 -10.23 -4.17 -6.06
C LEU A 174 -9.78 -5.45 -5.33
N PHE A 175 -10.56 -6.52 -5.46
CA PHE A 175 -10.23 -7.87 -4.99
C PHE A 175 -9.98 -8.83 -6.16
N GLU A 176 -9.79 -8.31 -7.38
CA GLU A 176 -9.54 -9.09 -8.58
C GLU A 176 -10.69 -10.03 -8.96
N VAL A 177 -11.92 -9.67 -8.57
CA VAL A 177 -13.13 -10.44 -8.86
C VAL A 177 -13.95 -9.74 -9.95
N GLU A 178 -14.23 -10.47 -11.02
CA GLU A 178 -15.17 -10.07 -12.05
C GLU A 178 -16.47 -10.87 -11.95
N VAL A 179 -17.59 -10.20 -12.22
CA VAL A 179 -18.93 -10.80 -12.08
C VAL A 179 -19.67 -10.72 -13.41
N PRO A 180 -19.93 -11.87 -14.08
CA PRO A 180 -20.55 -11.91 -15.40
C PRO A 180 -21.91 -11.19 -15.47
N GLY A 181 -22.75 -11.29 -14.44
CA GLY A 181 -24.06 -10.63 -14.41
C GLY A 181 -23.96 -9.10 -14.42
N ILE A 182 -22.97 -8.52 -13.72
CA ILE A 182 -22.71 -7.08 -13.75
C ILE A 182 -22.14 -6.67 -15.12
N ILE A 183 -21.22 -7.46 -15.69
CA ILE A 183 -20.65 -7.20 -17.03
C ILE A 183 -21.77 -7.18 -18.08
N ALA A 184 -22.68 -8.15 -18.05
CA ALA A 184 -23.83 -8.20 -18.97
C ALA A 184 -24.72 -6.96 -18.83
N LEU A 185 -25.04 -6.56 -17.59
CA LEU A 185 -25.84 -5.36 -17.31
C LEU A 185 -25.18 -4.09 -17.86
N VAL A 186 -23.86 -3.94 -17.67
CA VAL A 186 -23.09 -2.80 -18.20
C VAL A 186 -23.03 -2.82 -19.72
N LYS A 187 -22.84 -3.99 -20.34
CA LYS A 187 -22.81 -4.11 -21.81
C LYS A 187 -24.14 -3.70 -22.43
N ASP A 188 -25.26 -4.16 -21.87
CA ASP A 188 -26.60 -3.76 -22.31
C ASP A 188 -26.78 -2.23 -22.22
N ALA A 189 -26.34 -1.62 -21.12
CA ALA A 189 -26.42 -0.18 -20.94
C ALA A 189 -25.58 0.60 -21.98
N ILE A 190 -24.36 0.14 -22.29
CA ILE A 190 -23.50 0.77 -23.30
C ILE A 190 -24.10 0.59 -24.70
N GLN A 191 -24.52 -0.62 -25.08
CA GLN A 191 -25.05 -0.92 -26.41
C GLN A 191 -26.32 -0.12 -26.73
N ASN A 192 -27.18 0.09 -25.72
CA ASN A 192 -28.44 0.80 -25.87
C ASN A 192 -28.36 2.28 -25.46
N GLU A 193 -27.15 2.80 -25.15
CA GLU A 193 -26.92 4.16 -24.67
C GLU A 193 -27.84 4.57 -23.50
N ARG A 194 -28.14 3.60 -22.62
CA ARG A 194 -29.13 3.74 -21.54
C ARG A 194 -28.46 3.85 -20.18
N TYR A 195 -27.90 5.02 -19.90
CA TYR A 195 -27.29 5.35 -18.61
C TYR A 195 -28.32 6.03 -17.69
N VAL A 196 -29.24 5.26 -17.12
CA VAL A 196 -30.35 5.77 -16.30
C VAL A 196 -30.33 5.09 -14.93
N SER A 197 -30.55 5.87 -13.87
CA SER A 197 -30.75 5.38 -12.51
C SER A 197 -31.78 6.29 -11.80
N PRO A 198 -32.68 5.78 -10.95
CA PRO A 198 -33.56 6.61 -10.14
C PRO A 198 -32.80 7.41 -9.07
N TYR A 199 -31.55 7.06 -8.78
CA TYR A 199 -30.72 7.70 -7.76
C TYR A 199 -29.83 8.82 -8.32
N TYR A 200 -29.67 8.93 -9.64
CA TYR A 200 -28.74 9.87 -10.27
C TYR A 200 -29.44 10.75 -11.32
N PRO A 201 -29.33 12.09 -11.24
CA PRO A 201 -30.06 13.01 -12.12
C PRO A 201 -29.48 13.12 -13.54
N THR A 202 -28.29 12.58 -13.79
CA THR A 202 -27.58 12.68 -15.06
C THR A 202 -26.79 11.40 -15.34
N PRO A 203 -26.39 11.14 -16.59
CA PRO A 203 -25.63 9.93 -16.92
C PRO A 203 -24.15 9.99 -16.49
N PHE A 204 -23.61 11.17 -16.14
CA PHE A 204 -22.18 11.33 -15.82
C PHE A 204 -21.69 10.49 -14.63
N PRO A 205 -22.38 10.46 -13.47
CA PRO A 205 -21.98 9.57 -12.36
C PRO A 205 -21.99 8.10 -12.77
N ILE A 206 -22.99 7.67 -13.55
CA ILE A 206 -23.17 6.29 -13.97
C ILE A 206 -22.02 5.87 -14.91
N MET A 207 -21.73 6.67 -15.93
CA MET A 207 -20.61 6.41 -16.85
C MET A 207 -19.26 6.40 -16.11
N TYR A 208 -19.08 7.28 -15.12
CA TYR A 208 -17.90 7.27 -14.25
C TYR A 208 -17.81 6.02 -13.38
N PHE A 209 -18.91 5.56 -12.78
CA PHE A 209 -18.87 4.35 -11.96
C PHE A 209 -18.48 3.12 -12.76
N ILE A 210 -18.97 3.02 -14.01
CA ILE A 210 -18.62 1.96 -14.95
C ILE A 210 -17.13 2.03 -15.32
N SER A 211 -16.61 3.22 -15.68
CA SER A 211 -15.23 3.35 -16.18
C SER A 211 -14.16 2.95 -15.18
N ARG A 212 -14.44 3.02 -13.88
CA ARG A 212 -13.45 2.69 -12.85
C ARG A 212 -12.92 1.26 -12.97
N TRP A 213 -13.72 0.31 -13.46
CA TRP A 213 -13.37 -1.11 -13.50
C TRP A 213 -13.64 -1.78 -14.84
N TYR A 214 -14.55 -1.25 -15.67
CA TYR A 214 -14.90 -1.91 -16.92
C TYR A 214 -13.75 -1.85 -17.93
N ARG A 215 -13.32 -3.02 -18.41
CA ARG A 215 -12.26 -3.19 -19.42
C ARG A 215 -12.72 -4.04 -20.62
N GLY A 216 -14.02 -4.24 -20.78
CA GLY A 216 -14.60 -5.06 -21.84
C GLY A 216 -14.55 -4.42 -23.23
N GLU A 217 -15.01 -5.16 -24.24
CA GLU A 217 -14.93 -4.79 -25.66
C GLU A 217 -15.65 -3.48 -26.03
N LEU A 218 -16.61 -3.02 -25.22
CA LEU A 218 -17.37 -1.78 -25.47
C LEU A 218 -16.76 -0.53 -24.81
N ARG A 219 -15.50 -0.62 -24.35
CA ARG A 219 -14.77 0.49 -23.69
C ARG A 219 -14.73 1.75 -24.55
N GLU A 220 -14.37 1.59 -25.83
CA GLU A 220 -14.26 2.70 -26.78
C GLU A 220 -15.62 3.35 -27.05
N GLN A 221 -16.66 2.54 -27.25
CA GLN A 221 -18.03 3.01 -27.44
C GLN A 221 -18.53 3.85 -26.24
N LEU A 222 -18.24 3.42 -25.01
CA LEU A 222 -18.54 4.24 -23.82
C LEU A 222 -17.81 5.60 -23.85
N GLY A 223 -16.54 5.61 -24.27
CA GLY A 223 -15.76 6.83 -24.45
C GLY A 223 -16.36 7.77 -25.51
N GLU A 224 -16.82 7.23 -26.64
CA GLU A 224 -17.51 7.98 -27.69
C GLU A 224 -18.81 8.62 -27.19
N HIS A 225 -19.60 7.88 -26.40
CA HIS A 225 -20.84 8.40 -25.80
C HIS A 225 -20.54 9.58 -24.85
N VAL A 226 -19.46 9.50 -24.07
CA VAL A 226 -19.01 10.62 -23.22
C VAL A 226 -18.58 11.81 -24.08
N LEU A 227 -17.79 11.59 -25.13
CA LEU A 227 -17.29 12.66 -26.01
C LEU A 227 -18.43 13.35 -26.78
N ALA A 228 -19.48 12.62 -27.17
CA ALA A 228 -20.65 13.17 -27.83
C ALA A 228 -21.39 14.22 -26.98
N LEU A 229 -21.24 14.17 -25.65
CA LEU A 229 -21.83 15.12 -24.70
C LEU A 229 -20.95 16.37 -24.47
N ARG A 230 -19.75 16.43 -25.06
CA ARG A 230 -18.81 17.56 -24.88
C ARG A 230 -19.35 18.83 -25.54
N LYS A 231 -19.32 19.95 -24.82
CA LYS A 231 -19.72 21.27 -25.33
C LYS A 231 -18.59 21.93 -26.13
N LYS A 232 -18.95 22.95 -26.92
CA LYS A 232 -18.01 23.73 -27.75
C LYS A 232 -16.91 24.43 -26.94
N ASP A 233 -17.15 24.75 -25.67
CA ASP A 233 -16.17 25.36 -24.77
C ASP A 233 -15.19 24.34 -24.14
N GLY A 234 -15.30 23.07 -24.53
CA GLY A 234 -14.49 21.97 -24.03
C GLY A 234 -15.03 21.31 -22.76
N SER A 235 -16.08 21.86 -22.13
CA SER A 235 -16.68 21.35 -20.88
C SER A 235 -17.80 20.33 -21.11
N TRP A 236 -18.29 19.73 -20.02
CA TRP A 236 -19.55 18.95 -19.99
C TRP A 236 -20.66 19.69 -19.24
N GLY A 237 -20.62 21.02 -19.30
CA GLY A 237 -21.70 21.91 -18.87
C GLY A 237 -21.58 22.46 -17.46
N ASN A 238 -20.95 21.75 -16.53
CA ASN A 238 -20.56 22.29 -15.23
C ASN A 238 -19.26 21.62 -14.72
N PRO A 239 -18.59 22.16 -13.69
CA PRO A 239 -17.35 21.60 -13.15
C PRO A 239 -17.46 20.14 -12.71
N LEU A 240 -18.54 19.74 -12.03
CA LEU A 240 -18.73 18.35 -11.58
C LEU A 240 -18.84 17.38 -12.77
N HIS A 241 -19.70 17.68 -13.74
CA HIS A 241 -19.86 16.85 -14.94
C HIS A 241 -18.58 16.81 -15.78
N THR A 242 -17.86 17.92 -15.85
CA THR A 242 -16.59 18.03 -16.57
C THR A 242 -15.53 17.16 -15.90
N ALA A 243 -15.43 17.21 -14.57
CA ALA A 243 -14.53 16.36 -13.81
C ALA A 243 -14.88 14.87 -13.95
N LEU A 244 -16.16 14.51 -13.87
CA LEU A 244 -16.63 13.13 -14.07
C LEU A 244 -16.30 12.64 -15.49
N ALA A 245 -16.63 13.41 -16.53
CA ALA A 245 -16.32 13.03 -17.91
C ALA A 245 -14.81 12.88 -18.15
N MET A 246 -13.99 13.81 -17.62
CA MET A 246 -12.52 13.70 -17.69
C MET A 246 -12.02 12.44 -17.02
N LEU A 247 -12.51 12.12 -15.80
CA LEU A 247 -12.15 10.89 -15.10
C LEU A 247 -12.60 9.65 -15.88
N THR A 248 -13.81 9.65 -16.44
CA THR A 248 -14.32 8.55 -17.27
C THR A 248 -13.39 8.30 -18.46
N LEU A 249 -13.02 9.34 -19.20
CA LEU A 249 -12.15 9.23 -20.38
C LEU A 249 -10.75 8.74 -20.02
N VAL A 250 -10.16 9.26 -18.94
CA VAL A 250 -8.84 8.83 -18.46
C VAL A 250 -8.86 7.37 -17.99
N GLN A 251 -9.89 6.95 -17.25
CA GLN A 251 -10.00 5.57 -16.75
C GLN A 251 -10.26 4.55 -17.86
N LEU A 252 -10.92 4.97 -18.93
CA LEU A 252 -11.09 4.17 -20.13
C LEU A 252 -9.87 4.22 -21.03
N ASP A 253 -8.82 4.98 -20.69
CA ASP A 253 -7.61 5.13 -21.49
C ASP A 253 -7.95 5.52 -22.95
N ILE A 254 -8.86 6.50 -23.07
CA ILE A 254 -9.26 7.10 -24.35
C ILE A 254 -8.43 8.36 -24.53
N GLU A 255 -7.53 8.32 -25.52
CA GLU A 255 -6.80 9.52 -25.94
C GLU A 255 -7.78 10.54 -26.52
N VAL A 256 -7.87 11.69 -25.87
CA VAL A 256 -8.70 12.80 -26.34
C VAL A 256 -7.79 13.91 -26.83
N PRO A 257 -7.92 14.36 -28.09
CA PRO A 257 -7.30 15.59 -28.56
C PRO A 257 -7.57 16.74 -27.57
N ALA A 258 -6.50 17.14 -26.90
CA ALA A 258 -6.40 18.14 -25.82
C ALA A 258 -7.61 18.22 -24.85
N LEU A 259 -7.52 17.49 -23.73
CA LEU A 259 -8.30 17.79 -22.51
C LEU A 259 -7.97 19.19 -21.93
N ASP A 260 -7.00 19.91 -22.51
CA ASP A 260 -6.56 21.25 -22.09
C ASP A 260 -7.71 22.25 -21.97
N SER A 261 -8.69 22.22 -22.87
CA SER A 261 -9.86 23.11 -22.77
C SER A 261 -10.74 22.78 -21.57
N ALA A 262 -10.86 21.51 -21.20
CA ALA A 262 -11.57 21.07 -20.00
C ALA A 262 -10.79 21.42 -18.73
N VAL A 263 -9.45 21.26 -18.75
CA VAL A 263 -8.55 21.70 -17.66
C VAL A 263 -8.67 23.21 -17.45
N ALA A 264 -8.54 24.00 -18.52
CA ALA A 264 -8.68 25.46 -18.46
C ALA A 264 -10.07 25.89 -17.98
N TYR A 265 -11.11 25.14 -18.34
CA TYR A 265 -12.46 25.36 -17.83
C TYR A 265 -12.53 25.13 -16.30
N LEU A 266 -11.98 24.01 -15.79
CA LEU A 266 -11.96 23.75 -14.34
C LEU A 266 -11.17 24.81 -13.59
N GLU A 267 -9.96 25.17 -14.06
CA GLU A 267 -9.12 26.19 -13.42
C GLU A 267 -9.82 27.55 -13.38
N ARG A 268 -10.48 27.97 -14.46
CA ARG A 268 -11.22 29.25 -14.52
C ARG A 268 -12.46 29.28 -13.63
N THR A 269 -13.09 28.12 -13.41
CA THR A 269 -14.34 28.01 -12.63
C THR A 269 -14.12 27.73 -11.16
N CYS A 270 -12.87 27.56 -10.72
CA CYS A 270 -12.55 27.44 -9.30
C CYS A 270 -12.75 28.78 -8.59
N GLU A 271 -13.51 28.79 -7.50
CA GLU A 271 -13.74 29.97 -6.68
C GLU A 271 -12.75 29.96 -5.51
N LYS A 272 -11.68 30.77 -5.63
CA LYS A 272 -10.53 30.81 -4.71
C LYS A 272 -9.73 29.50 -4.66
N ASP A 273 -10.31 28.46 -4.07
CA ASP A 273 -9.64 27.17 -3.80
C ASP A 273 -10.59 25.97 -3.75
N HIS A 274 -11.87 26.15 -4.09
CA HIS A 274 -12.84 25.07 -4.21
C HIS A 274 -13.89 25.40 -5.27
N TRP A 275 -14.71 24.41 -5.60
CA TRP A 275 -15.88 24.62 -6.46
C TRP A 275 -17.15 24.55 -5.60
N ARG A 276 -18.16 25.34 -6.00
CA ARG A 276 -19.49 25.27 -5.41
C ARG A 276 -20.16 23.90 -5.65
N SER A 277 -21.26 23.66 -4.93
CA SER A 277 -22.05 22.43 -5.06
C SER A 277 -22.71 22.31 -6.44
N TYR A 278 -22.75 21.09 -6.97
CA TYR A 278 -23.55 20.70 -8.13
C TYR A 278 -24.28 19.38 -7.86
N PRO A 279 -25.42 19.10 -8.53
CA PRO A 279 -26.16 17.87 -8.35
C PRO A 279 -25.34 16.64 -8.71
N PHE A 280 -25.11 15.78 -7.73
CA PHE A 280 -24.47 14.48 -7.94
C PHE A 280 -25.50 13.34 -7.92
N TYR A 281 -26.44 13.36 -6.97
CA TYR A 281 -27.48 12.33 -6.80
C TYR A 281 -28.84 12.96 -6.49
N ILE A 282 -29.90 12.16 -6.55
CA ILE A 282 -31.25 12.58 -6.15
C ILE A 282 -31.29 12.69 -4.63
N GLY A 283 -31.60 13.90 -4.15
CA GLY A 283 -31.61 14.24 -2.74
C GLY A 283 -32.96 14.00 -2.08
N ILE A 284 -32.98 14.17 -0.76
CA ILE A 284 -34.18 13.94 0.06
C ILE A 284 -34.95 15.24 0.25
N ASN A 285 -36.26 15.19 0.04
CA ASN A 285 -37.17 16.28 0.39
C ASN A 285 -37.49 16.26 1.90
N PRO A 286 -37.05 17.28 2.68
CA PRO A 286 -37.31 17.35 4.11
C PRO A 286 -38.80 17.53 4.46
N HIS A 287 -39.62 17.96 3.49
CA HIS A 287 -41.06 18.23 3.67
C HIS A 287 -41.95 17.05 3.29
N GLN A 288 -41.41 15.95 2.78
CA GLN A 288 -42.18 14.76 2.42
C GLN A 288 -41.52 13.49 2.99
N ARG A 289 -41.94 13.10 4.20
CA ARG A 289 -41.53 11.87 4.89
C ARG A 289 -41.98 10.57 4.22
N GLU A 290 -42.72 10.63 3.11
CA GLU A 290 -43.23 9.45 2.37
C GLU A 290 -42.71 9.35 0.93
N GLN A 291 -41.83 10.27 0.47
CA GLN A 291 -41.20 10.17 -0.87
C GLN A 291 -40.35 8.90 -1.04
N HIS A 292 -40.04 8.21 0.06
CA HIS A 292 -39.14 7.05 0.13
C HIS A 292 -39.64 5.78 -0.57
N LYS A 293 -40.83 5.79 -1.20
CA LYS A 293 -41.46 4.58 -1.77
C LYS A 293 -41.64 4.54 -3.29
N ARG A 294 -41.45 5.65 -4.02
CA ARG A 294 -41.54 5.66 -5.50
C ARG A 294 -40.73 6.81 -6.09
N GLY A 295 -40.05 6.53 -7.21
CA GLY A 295 -39.42 7.54 -8.06
C GLY A 295 -40.31 8.78 -8.23
N VAL A 296 -39.69 9.93 -8.00
CA VAL A 296 -40.37 11.22 -7.82
C VAL A 296 -41.04 11.64 -9.13
N ARG A 297 -42.32 12.07 -9.07
CA ARG A 297 -42.97 12.83 -10.15
C ARG A 297 -42.16 14.12 -10.37
N GLU A 298 -42.00 14.58 -11.62
CA GLU A 298 -41.13 15.73 -11.96
C GLU A 298 -41.38 16.99 -11.10
N ASP A 299 -42.60 17.14 -10.57
CA ASP A 299 -43.00 18.19 -9.62
C ASP A 299 -42.62 17.80 -8.17
N GLY A 300 -41.35 17.94 -7.80
CA GLY A 300 -40.89 17.74 -6.41
C GLY A 300 -39.56 17.02 -6.21
N VAL A 301 -38.72 16.94 -7.24
CA VAL A 301 -37.38 16.33 -7.20
C VAL A 301 -36.42 17.23 -6.43
N TRP A 302 -35.74 16.66 -5.44
CA TRP A 302 -34.63 17.29 -4.74
C TRP A 302 -33.31 16.74 -5.29
N TYR A 303 -32.30 17.58 -5.31
CA TYR A 303 -30.96 17.27 -5.80
C TYR A 303 -29.99 17.36 -4.64
N ALA A 304 -29.03 16.43 -4.57
CA ALA A 304 -28.02 16.43 -3.54
C ALA A 304 -26.60 16.53 -4.11
N GLY A 305 -25.74 17.22 -3.36
CA GLY A 305 -24.36 17.52 -3.73
C GLY A 305 -23.64 18.25 -2.61
N SER A 306 -22.34 18.48 -2.75
CA SER A 306 -21.63 19.38 -1.84
C SER A 306 -20.42 20.03 -2.50
N PRO A 307 -19.97 21.20 -1.98
CA PRO A 307 -18.72 21.82 -2.44
C PRO A 307 -17.53 20.88 -2.27
N ALA A 308 -17.48 20.11 -1.18
CA ALA A 308 -16.41 19.14 -0.92
C ALA A 308 -16.40 18.04 -1.99
N LEU A 309 -17.56 17.49 -2.35
CA LEU A 309 -17.69 16.45 -3.36
C LEU A 309 -17.24 16.95 -4.73
N THR A 310 -17.76 18.10 -5.17
CA THR A 310 -17.36 18.69 -6.45
C THR A 310 -15.86 18.99 -6.47
N THR A 311 -15.32 19.52 -5.38
CA THR A 311 -13.89 19.83 -5.26
C THR A 311 -13.02 18.59 -5.32
N ALA A 312 -13.41 17.51 -4.64
CA ALA A 312 -12.70 16.23 -4.70
C ALA A 312 -12.67 15.67 -6.12
N PHE A 313 -13.80 15.68 -6.84
CA PHE A 313 -13.84 15.24 -8.24
C PHE A 313 -12.98 16.12 -9.14
N CYS A 314 -13.06 17.45 -9.02
CA CYS A 314 -12.25 18.36 -9.84
C CYS A 314 -10.75 18.17 -9.58
N ALA A 315 -10.34 18.05 -8.31
CA ALA A 315 -8.96 17.77 -7.95
C ALA A 315 -8.48 16.42 -8.50
N ALA A 316 -9.31 15.37 -8.40
CA ALA A 316 -9.00 14.05 -8.93
C ALA A 316 -8.91 14.05 -10.46
N ALA A 317 -9.78 14.78 -11.16
CA ALA A 317 -9.73 14.92 -12.61
C ALA A 317 -8.45 15.62 -13.07
N LEU A 318 -8.09 16.75 -12.44
CA LEU A 318 -6.85 17.47 -12.74
C LEU A 318 -5.61 16.61 -12.45
N ALA A 319 -5.60 15.89 -11.33
CA ALA A 319 -4.52 14.96 -10.99
C ALA A 319 -4.40 13.82 -12.01
N SER A 320 -5.53 13.27 -12.46
CA SER A 320 -5.57 12.16 -13.42
C SER A 320 -5.11 12.56 -14.81
N VAL A 321 -5.52 13.74 -15.29
CA VAL A 321 -5.02 14.27 -16.58
C VAL A 321 -3.52 14.59 -16.53
N MET A 322 -3.04 15.14 -15.40
CA MET A 322 -1.62 15.41 -15.21
C MET A 322 -0.76 14.13 -15.26
N ARG A 323 -1.29 12.98 -14.80
CA ARG A 323 -0.66 11.67 -14.96
C ARG A 323 -0.72 11.19 -16.42
N PHE A 324 -1.93 11.17 -16.99
CA PHE A 324 -2.19 10.61 -18.33
C PHE A 324 -1.33 11.28 -19.41
N GLY A 325 -1.18 12.60 -19.37
CA GLY A 325 -0.35 13.34 -20.33
C GLY A 325 1.17 13.08 -20.22
N ARG A 326 1.66 12.46 -19.14
CA ARG A 326 3.07 12.06 -18.99
C ARG A 326 3.34 10.67 -19.59
N GLU A 327 2.33 9.80 -19.64
CA GLU A 327 2.45 8.42 -20.13
C GLU A 327 2.36 8.32 -21.66
N SER A 328 1.53 9.15 -22.31
CA SER A 328 1.41 9.20 -23.78
C SER A 328 2.65 9.79 -24.51
N GLY A 329 3.67 10.25 -23.77
CA GLY A 329 4.89 10.87 -24.30
C GLY A 329 6.05 9.91 -24.61
N GLY A 330 5.89 8.60 -24.40
CA GLY A 330 6.93 7.58 -24.64
C GLY A 330 6.37 6.36 -25.36
N ALA A 331 6.97 5.99 -26.49
CA ALA A 331 6.45 4.97 -27.40
C ALA A 331 6.57 3.51 -26.91
N GLN A 332 5.48 2.76 -27.17
CA GLN A 332 5.31 1.32 -27.49
C GLN A 332 5.33 0.21 -26.41
N THR A 333 4.11 -0.31 -26.20
CA THR A 333 3.66 -1.72 -26.23
C THR A 333 4.25 -2.74 -25.25
N ILE A 334 3.46 -3.16 -24.24
CA ILE A 334 3.36 -4.57 -23.81
C ILE A 334 1.90 -4.92 -23.52
N VAL A 335 1.43 -5.98 -24.19
CA VAL A 335 0.11 -6.60 -24.09
C VAL A 335 0.05 -7.60 -22.93
N ALA A 336 -1.13 -7.65 -22.31
CA ALA A 336 -1.77 -8.73 -21.55
C ALA A 336 -1.07 -9.35 -20.32
N GLY A 337 -1.82 -9.31 -19.22
CA GLY A 337 -1.55 -10.01 -17.99
C GLY A 337 -1.15 -9.06 -16.87
N VAL A 338 -1.74 -9.29 -15.69
CA VAL A 338 -1.34 -8.79 -14.37
C VAL A 338 -2.23 -7.68 -13.79
N ASN A 339 -3.16 -8.11 -12.93
CA ASN A 339 -3.88 -7.32 -11.91
C ASN A 339 -2.95 -6.72 -10.81
N SER A 340 -1.64 -6.66 -11.03
CA SER A 340 -0.66 -6.11 -10.07
C SER A 340 -0.05 -4.77 -10.51
N LYS A 341 -0.64 -4.05 -11.46
CA LYS A 341 -0.09 -2.77 -11.97
C LYS A 341 -0.94 -1.50 -11.77
N PHE A 342 -2.04 -1.54 -11.02
CA PHE A 342 -2.86 -0.34 -10.75
C PHE A 342 -2.56 0.40 -9.43
N VAL A 343 -1.40 0.17 -8.81
CA VAL A 343 -0.95 0.93 -7.62
C VAL A 343 0.12 2.00 -7.94
N ASN A 344 0.76 1.99 -9.11
CA ASN A 344 1.87 2.90 -9.40
C ASN A 344 1.62 3.70 -10.68
N GLY A 345 1.19 4.96 -10.53
CA GLY A 345 1.03 5.90 -11.64
C GLY A 345 0.97 7.38 -11.25
N LEU A 346 1.14 7.71 -9.96
CA LEU A 346 1.82 8.95 -9.57
C LEU A 346 3.18 8.47 -9.10
N GLU A 347 4.27 8.93 -9.70
CA GLU A 347 5.57 8.73 -9.08
C GLU A 347 5.48 9.32 -7.67
N SER A 348 5.46 8.44 -6.66
CA SER A 348 5.69 8.86 -5.30
C SER A 348 7.04 9.57 -5.27
N GLN A 349 7.28 10.46 -4.31
CA GLN A 349 8.62 11.05 -4.15
C GLN A 349 9.70 9.94 -4.02
N GLY A 350 9.34 8.75 -3.53
CA GLY A 350 10.20 7.56 -3.57
C GLY A 350 10.47 7.03 -4.98
N ASP A 351 9.51 7.12 -5.90
CA ASP A 351 9.69 6.73 -7.30
C ASP A 351 10.56 7.72 -8.08
N ILE A 352 10.49 9.01 -7.74
CA ILE A 352 11.42 10.03 -8.27
C ILE A 352 12.83 9.76 -7.73
N ILE A 353 12.96 9.55 -6.42
CA ILE A 353 14.25 9.25 -5.79
C ILE A 353 14.86 7.96 -6.34
N ILE A 354 14.08 6.90 -6.57
CA ILE A 354 14.63 5.66 -7.15
C ILE A 354 15.04 5.85 -8.62
N ALA A 355 14.34 6.67 -9.40
CA ALA A 355 14.73 7.02 -10.76
C ALA A 355 16.07 7.76 -10.77
N ASP A 356 16.23 8.76 -9.90
CA ASP A 356 17.48 9.51 -9.73
C ASP A 356 18.63 8.62 -9.23
N ILE A 357 18.34 7.66 -8.33
CA ILE A 357 19.31 6.65 -7.89
C ILE A 357 19.76 5.79 -9.08
N ARG A 358 18.82 5.31 -9.92
CA ARG A 358 19.12 4.52 -11.12
C ARG A 358 19.99 5.29 -12.10
N GLU A 359 19.67 6.56 -12.34
CA GLU A 359 20.46 7.42 -13.22
C GLU A 359 21.90 7.55 -12.68
N ARG A 360 22.07 7.86 -11.40
CA ARG A 360 23.41 8.02 -10.80
C ARG A 360 24.23 6.74 -10.79
N LEU A 361 23.61 5.60 -10.52
CA LEU A 361 24.28 4.30 -10.59
C LEU A 361 24.78 4.03 -12.02
N THR A 362 23.95 4.34 -13.01
CA THR A 362 24.31 4.22 -14.43
C THR A 362 25.48 5.16 -14.78
N SER A 363 25.42 6.43 -14.37
CA SER A 363 26.52 7.37 -14.58
C SER A 363 27.83 6.92 -13.91
N ARG A 364 27.75 6.32 -12.71
CA ARG A 364 28.93 5.82 -12.01
C ARG A 364 29.56 4.60 -12.70
N CYS A 365 28.74 3.74 -13.31
CA CYS A 365 29.22 2.60 -14.09
C CYS A 365 29.78 3.04 -15.45
N ALA A 366 29.30 4.13 -16.04
CA ALA A 366 29.75 4.60 -17.36
C ALA A 366 31.23 5.01 -17.43
N VAL A 367 31.89 5.26 -16.28
CA VAL A 367 33.28 5.75 -16.21
C VAL A 367 34.32 4.65 -15.92
N VAL A 368 33.94 3.36 -15.93
CA VAL A 368 34.86 2.23 -15.82
C VAL A 368 35.05 1.51 -17.16
N SER A 369 35.94 0.51 -17.23
CA SER A 369 36.16 -0.28 -18.46
C SER A 369 34.87 -0.96 -18.94
N ASP A 370 34.72 -1.16 -20.25
CA ASP A 370 33.51 -1.72 -20.87
C ASP A 370 33.05 -3.02 -20.19
N ASP A 371 33.98 -3.97 -19.99
CA ASP A 371 33.67 -5.26 -19.32
C ASP A 371 33.11 -5.09 -17.90
N LEU A 372 33.66 -4.14 -17.13
CA LEU A 372 33.21 -3.89 -15.75
C LEU A 372 31.91 -3.08 -15.73
N ARG A 373 31.75 -2.14 -16.67
CA ARG A 373 30.51 -1.35 -16.82
C ARG A 373 29.33 -2.28 -17.09
N ASP A 374 29.47 -3.17 -18.04
CA ASP A 374 28.38 -4.03 -18.48
C ASP A 374 28.04 -5.06 -17.38
N ALA A 375 29.07 -5.70 -16.80
CA ALA A 375 28.88 -6.66 -15.71
C ALA A 375 28.30 -6.01 -14.42
N ALA A 376 28.83 -4.86 -13.99
CA ALA A 376 28.34 -4.16 -12.81
C ALA A 376 26.96 -3.54 -13.04
N GLY A 377 26.72 -2.98 -14.23
CA GLY A 377 25.44 -2.42 -14.63
C GLY A 377 24.33 -3.47 -14.60
N ASP A 378 24.58 -4.65 -15.16
CA ASP A 378 23.65 -5.77 -15.13
C ASP A 378 23.37 -6.25 -13.69
N CYS A 379 24.42 -6.38 -12.87
CA CYS A 379 24.30 -6.81 -11.48
C CYS A 379 23.44 -5.83 -10.67
N ILE A 380 23.73 -4.53 -10.75
CA ILE A 380 23.01 -3.45 -10.06
C ILE A 380 21.56 -3.37 -10.54
N LYS A 381 21.33 -3.49 -11.85
CA LYS A 381 19.98 -3.49 -12.43
C LYS A 381 19.15 -4.64 -11.88
N ARG A 382 19.68 -5.87 -11.94
CA ARG A 382 18.99 -7.05 -11.38
C ARG A 382 18.67 -6.88 -9.91
N PHE A 383 19.62 -6.36 -9.13
CA PHE A 383 19.39 -6.08 -7.71
C PHE A 383 18.24 -5.09 -7.51
N LEU A 384 18.25 -3.94 -8.20
CA LEU A 384 17.22 -2.90 -8.09
C LEU A 384 15.83 -3.30 -8.62
N ASP A 385 15.77 -4.30 -9.49
CA ASP A 385 14.51 -4.85 -9.99
C ASP A 385 13.85 -5.80 -8.96
N THR A 386 14.58 -6.20 -7.90
CA THR A 386 14.00 -6.93 -6.75
C THR A 386 13.32 -6.00 -5.74
N ARG A 387 12.33 -6.51 -5.01
CA ARG A 387 11.69 -5.79 -3.89
C ARG A 387 12.71 -5.39 -2.82
N THR A 388 13.61 -6.31 -2.48
CA THR A 388 14.67 -6.10 -1.49
C THR A 388 15.62 -4.99 -1.93
N GLY A 389 16.07 -5.00 -3.18
CA GLY A 389 16.97 -3.98 -3.69
C GLY A 389 16.34 -2.60 -3.82
N ARG A 390 15.07 -2.51 -4.22
CA ARG A 390 14.31 -1.25 -4.17
C ARG A 390 14.17 -0.74 -2.74
N GLY A 391 13.86 -1.61 -1.79
CA GLY A 391 13.77 -1.28 -0.37
C GLY A 391 15.09 -0.78 0.23
N ALA A 392 16.20 -1.45 -0.11
CA ALA A 392 17.54 -1.05 0.28
C ALA A 392 17.92 0.35 -0.24
N ALA A 393 17.61 0.63 -1.50
CA ALA A 393 17.87 1.93 -2.13
C ALA A 393 17.07 3.07 -1.49
N LEU A 394 15.81 2.80 -1.11
CA LEU A 394 14.92 3.79 -0.49
C LEU A 394 15.03 3.87 1.03
N ALA A 395 15.78 2.97 1.68
CA ALA A 395 15.89 2.94 3.13
C ALA A 395 16.31 4.30 3.77
N PRO A 396 17.26 5.07 3.21
CA PRO A 396 17.57 6.41 3.73
C PRO A 396 16.39 7.37 3.60
N TYR A 397 15.69 7.37 2.46
CA TYR A 397 14.53 8.22 2.25
C TYR A 397 13.39 7.89 3.24
N GLU A 398 13.08 6.61 3.41
CA GLU A 398 12.04 6.17 4.34
C GLU A 398 12.40 6.45 5.81
N PHE A 399 13.68 6.30 6.17
CA PHE A 399 14.15 6.69 7.50
C PHE A 399 14.05 8.20 7.72
N TYR A 400 14.40 9.02 6.72
CA TYR A 400 14.26 10.48 6.81
C TYR A 400 12.79 10.88 7.04
N ARG A 401 11.84 10.23 6.38
CA ARG A 401 10.40 10.44 6.61
C ARG A 401 9.93 10.03 7.99
N ALA A 402 10.65 9.12 8.65
CA ALA A 402 10.35 8.73 10.02
C ALA A 402 10.77 9.79 11.04
N LEU A 403 11.51 10.85 10.68
CA LEU A 403 11.77 11.97 11.58
C LEU A 403 10.48 12.79 11.79
N ARG A 404 10.13 13.07 13.04
CA ARG A 404 8.95 13.89 13.36
C ARG A 404 9.13 15.35 12.97
N GLU A 405 10.29 15.90 13.34
CA GLU A 405 10.67 17.28 13.08
C GLU A 405 12.13 17.30 12.61
N PRO A 406 12.36 17.27 11.28
CA PRO A 406 13.70 17.46 10.74
C PRO A 406 14.27 18.80 11.21
N ARG A 407 15.42 18.78 11.89
CA ARG A 407 16.14 19.99 12.30
C ARG A 407 16.74 20.73 11.11
N THR A 408 16.99 20.01 10.02
CA THR A 408 17.47 20.57 8.76
C THR A 408 16.78 19.85 7.61
N LEU A 409 16.28 20.63 6.64
CA LEU A 409 15.72 20.04 5.42
C LEU A 409 16.87 19.45 4.60
N LEU A 410 16.86 18.14 4.39
CA LEU A 410 17.81 17.49 3.49
C LEU A 410 17.24 17.55 2.08
N GLY A 411 18.00 18.09 1.13
CA GLY A 411 17.60 18.08 -0.27
C GLY A 411 17.65 16.66 -0.86
N ASP A 412 16.81 16.40 -1.86
CA ASP A 412 16.72 15.10 -2.54
C ASP A 412 18.08 14.59 -3.01
N LYS A 413 18.97 15.49 -3.44
CA LYS A 413 20.36 15.17 -3.81
C LYS A 413 21.10 14.32 -2.77
N ILE A 414 20.95 14.66 -1.49
CA ILE A 414 21.63 13.95 -0.38
C ILE A 414 20.98 12.58 -0.18
N LEU A 415 19.64 12.51 -0.19
CA LEU A 415 18.89 11.26 -0.02
C LEU A 415 19.18 10.28 -1.16
N VAL A 416 19.28 10.78 -2.40
CA VAL A 416 19.71 10.02 -3.57
C VAL A 416 21.15 9.52 -3.41
N GLN A 417 22.11 10.36 -2.97
CA GLN A 417 23.49 9.90 -2.74
C GLN A 417 23.57 8.81 -1.68
N LEU A 418 22.83 8.96 -0.56
CA LEU A 418 22.74 7.93 0.46
C LEU A 418 22.13 6.64 -0.11
N GLY A 419 21.07 6.73 -0.92
CA GLY A 419 20.46 5.58 -1.57
C GLY A 419 21.41 4.83 -2.52
N VAL A 420 22.16 5.57 -3.34
CA VAL A 420 23.22 5.01 -4.21
C VAL A 420 24.28 4.29 -3.38
N ALA A 421 24.72 4.88 -2.28
CA ALA A 421 25.68 4.24 -1.38
C ALA A 421 25.14 2.95 -0.77
N MET A 422 23.87 2.92 -0.34
CA MET A 422 23.25 1.71 0.18
C MET A 422 23.20 0.60 -0.88
N VAL A 423 22.84 0.92 -2.12
CA VAL A 423 22.83 -0.06 -3.23
C VAL A 423 24.22 -0.66 -3.44
N PHE A 424 25.26 0.17 -3.49
CA PHE A 424 26.62 -0.32 -3.63
C PHE A 424 27.07 -1.18 -2.45
N GLY A 425 26.73 -0.82 -1.21
CA GLY A 425 27.01 -1.64 -0.04
C GLY A 425 26.35 -3.01 -0.10
N TRP A 426 25.07 -3.05 -0.49
CA TRP A 426 24.34 -4.31 -0.65
C TRP A 426 24.90 -5.19 -1.75
N VAL A 427 25.18 -4.61 -2.93
CA VAL A 427 25.78 -5.36 -4.04
C VAL A 427 27.15 -5.93 -3.64
N ALA A 428 27.98 -5.13 -2.98
CA ALA A 428 29.30 -5.57 -2.51
C ALA A 428 29.17 -6.76 -1.55
N TYR A 429 28.38 -6.62 -0.49
CA TYR A 429 28.28 -7.65 0.53
C TYR A 429 27.47 -8.87 0.08
N THR A 430 26.51 -8.74 -0.83
CA THR A 430 25.83 -9.91 -1.42
C THR A 430 26.82 -10.75 -2.22
N ILE A 431 27.68 -10.11 -3.04
CA ILE A 431 28.71 -10.84 -3.80
C ILE A 431 29.73 -11.48 -2.88
N ILE A 432 30.17 -10.77 -1.84
CA ILE A 432 31.11 -11.31 -0.85
C ILE A 432 30.48 -12.51 -0.15
N ASP A 433 29.26 -12.39 0.35
CA ASP A 433 28.51 -13.44 1.06
C ASP A 433 28.32 -14.67 0.16
N SER A 434 27.80 -14.50 -1.06
CA SER A 434 27.65 -15.62 -2.02
C SER A 434 28.99 -16.29 -2.36
N PHE A 435 30.07 -15.53 -2.50
CA PHE A 435 31.40 -16.11 -2.76
C PHE A 435 31.91 -16.87 -1.54
N LEU A 436 31.69 -16.32 -0.34
CA LEU A 436 32.00 -17.04 0.88
C LEU A 436 31.18 -18.32 0.89
N ASP A 437 29.88 -18.33 0.64
CA ASP A 437 29.00 -19.51 0.68
C ASP A 437 29.22 -20.56 -0.42
N GLU A 438 30.26 -20.40 -1.24
CA GLU A 438 30.59 -21.29 -2.37
C GLU A 438 29.51 -21.34 -3.47
N GLU A 439 28.60 -20.37 -3.47
CA GLU A 439 27.55 -20.18 -4.49
C GLU A 439 27.92 -19.12 -5.53
N GLY A 440 28.90 -18.27 -5.23
CA GLY A 440 29.30 -17.12 -6.03
C GLY A 440 30.31 -17.43 -7.13
N GLU A 441 30.33 -16.59 -8.16
CA GLU A 441 31.26 -16.73 -9.29
C GLU A 441 32.49 -15.82 -9.12
N ALA A 442 33.71 -16.34 -9.29
CA ALA A 442 34.96 -15.57 -9.12
C ALA A 442 35.00 -14.27 -9.96
N ARG A 443 34.35 -14.25 -11.13
CA ARG A 443 34.26 -13.05 -12.00
C ARG A 443 33.49 -11.88 -11.37
N GLN A 444 32.66 -12.13 -10.35
CA GLN A 444 31.86 -11.12 -9.67
C GLN A 444 32.65 -10.36 -8.60
N VAL A 445 33.80 -10.88 -8.14
CA VAL A 445 34.63 -10.24 -7.09
C VAL A 445 35.05 -8.83 -7.48
N SER A 446 35.37 -8.59 -8.76
CA SER A 446 35.70 -7.25 -9.26
C SER A 446 34.51 -6.27 -9.16
N ILE A 447 33.28 -6.76 -9.36
CA ILE A 447 32.06 -5.96 -9.18
C ILE A 447 31.88 -5.62 -7.71
N GLY A 448 32.03 -6.60 -6.81
CA GLY A 448 31.93 -6.38 -5.37
C GLY A 448 32.97 -5.37 -4.86
N THR A 449 34.21 -5.47 -5.32
CA THR A 449 35.30 -4.52 -5.00
C THR A 449 35.00 -3.12 -5.52
N PHE A 450 34.49 -3.01 -6.77
CA PHE A 450 34.07 -1.73 -7.34
C PHE A 450 32.96 -1.08 -6.51
N ALA A 451 31.93 -1.85 -6.17
CA ALA A 451 30.79 -1.39 -5.39
C ALA A 451 31.23 -0.94 -3.98
N LEU A 452 32.08 -1.73 -3.30
CA LEU A 452 32.62 -1.35 -1.98
C LEU A 452 33.38 -0.02 -2.05
N ARG A 453 34.26 0.16 -3.04
CA ARG A 453 34.98 1.44 -3.24
C ARG A 453 34.02 2.61 -3.47
N ALA A 454 32.97 2.42 -4.26
CA ALA A 454 31.98 3.47 -4.52
C ALA A 454 31.18 3.84 -3.26
N LEU A 455 30.83 2.87 -2.41
CA LEU A 455 30.23 3.13 -1.10
C LEU A 455 31.13 4.04 -0.25
N TYR A 456 32.41 3.70 -0.11
CA TYR A 456 33.36 4.49 0.68
C TYR A 456 33.54 5.90 0.14
N GLU A 457 33.64 6.06 -1.18
CA GLU A 457 33.77 7.35 -1.86
C GLU A 457 32.59 8.27 -1.53
N ILE A 458 31.36 7.77 -1.68
CA ILE A 458 30.14 8.55 -1.42
C ILE A 458 30.00 8.87 0.07
N MET A 459 30.28 7.92 0.97
CA MET A 459 30.22 8.17 2.41
C MET A 459 31.23 9.23 2.84
N TYR A 460 32.44 9.23 2.26
CA TYR A 460 33.46 10.23 2.58
C TYR A 460 33.14 11.60 1.98
N GLU A 461 32.55 11.65 0.78
CA GLU A 461 32.05 12.89 0.18
C GLU A 461 30.99 13.55 1.08
N LEU A 462 30.03 12.76 1.59
CA LEU A 462 28.93 13.26 2.41
C LEU A 462 29.33 13.57 3.85
N MET A 463 30.14 12.71 4.46
CA MET A 463 30.35 12.69 5.92
C MET A 463 31.82 12.81 6.34
N GLY A 464 32.76 12.97 5.40
CA GLY A 464 34.21 12.95 5.68
C GLY A 464 34.70 14.01 6.65
N SER A 465 33.96 15.11 6.81
CA SER A 465 34.24 16.16 7.81
C SER A 465 33.83 15.77 9.24
N ASP A 466 32.87 14.84 9.40
CA ASP A 466 32.45 14.30 10.69
C ASP A 466 33.33 13.10 11.06
N LYS A 467 34.42 13.40 11.79
CA LYS A 467 35.38 12.38 12.25
C LYS A 467 34.75 11.30 13.13
N GLN A 468 33.68 11.60 13.86
CA GLN A 468 33.04 10.61 14.73
C GLN A 468 32.20 9.64 13.91
N PHE A 469 31.46 10.15 12.91
CA PHE A 469 30.75 9.32 11.96
C PHE A 469 31.72 8.43 11.18
N VAL A 470 32.79 8.99 10.62
CA VAL A 470 33.80 8.22 9.85
C VAL A 470 34.40 7.10 10.69
N ALA A 471 34.78 7.37 11.95
CA ALA A 471 35.32 6.35 12.84
C ALA A 471 34.30 5.25 13.16
N TRP A 472 33.01 5.60 13.29
CA TRP A 472 31.94 4.61 13.48
C TRP A 472 31.67 3.80 12.21
N PHE A 473 31.66 4.44 11.05
CA PHE A 473 31.46 3.78 9.77
C PHE A 473 32.53 2.70 9.54
N TYR A 474 33.81 3.01 9.76
CA TYR A 474 34.88 1.99 9.71
C TYR A 474 34.62 0.84 10.67
N ARG A 475 34.23 1.11 11.94
CA ARG A 475 33.91 0.04 12.89
C ARG A 475 32.76 -0.85 12.43
N VAL A 476 31.76 -0.30 11.74
CA VAL A 476 30.66 -1.09 11.18
C VAL A 476 31.17 -2.00 10.06
N MET A 477 31.95 -1.45 9.13
CA MET A 477 32.47 -2.21 7.98
C MET A 477 33.47 -3.29 8.42
N ASP A 478 34.42 -2.95 9.29
CA ASP A 478 35.34 -3.90 9.92
C ASP A 478 34.59 -4.98 10.71
N GLY A 479 33.47 -4.60 11.34
CA GLY A 479 32.60 -5.49 12.09
C GLY A 479 31.88 -6.51 11.21
N ILE A 480 31.43 -6.12 10.02
CA ILE A 480 30.84 -7.03 9.03
C ILE A 480 31.90 -8.02 8.53
N ASP A 481 33.06 -7.51 8.11
CA ASP A 481 34.14 -8.34 7.58
C ASP A 481 34.66 -9.35 8.63
N GLY A 482 34.81 -8.89 9.88
CA GLY A 482 35.18 -9.73 11.01
C GLY A 482 34.11 -10.78 11.36
N ALA A 483 32.83 -10.46 11.18
CA ALA A 483 31.74 -11.40 11.40
C ALA A 483 31.76 -12.52 10.35
N ASN A 484 31.89 -12.15 9.07
CA ASN A 484 32.00 -13.11 7.96
C ASN A 484 33.23 -14.02 8.11
N MET A 485 34.38 -13.47 8.51
CA MET A 485 35.58 -14.26 8.80
C MET A 485 35.37 -15.27 9.94
N THR A 486 34.62 -14.88 10.97
CA THR A 486 34.31 -15.75 12.11
C THR A 486 33.42 -16.91 11.69
N GLU A 487 32.39 -16.65 10.89
CA GLU A 487 31.46 -17.65 10.39
C GLU A 487 32.14 -18.68 9.50
N VAL A 488 32.86 -18.25 8.46
CA VAL A 488 33.60 -19.16 7.56
C VAL A 488 34.60 -20.03 8.34
N GLY A 489 35.25 -19.45 9.36
CA GLY A 489 36.26 -20.16 10.15
C GLY A 489 35.72 -21.09 11.23
N ARG A 490 34.49 -20.88 11.72
CA ARG A 490 33.90 -21.61 12.87
C ARG A 490 32.67 -22.43 12.55
N TRP A 491 31.88 -22.03 11.56
CA TRP A 491 30.54 -22.56 11.32
C TRP A 491 30.46 -23.36 10.02
N ARG A 492 31.57 -23.93 9.55
CA ARG A 492 31.60 -24.78 8.34
C ARG A 492 32.40 -26.06 8.53
N ARG A 493 31.88 -27.17 7.99
CA ARG A 493 32.59 -28.46 7.87
C ARG A 493 33.55 -28.41 6.67
N GLN A 494 34.71 -29.09 6.78
CA GLN A 494 35.59 -29.28 5.62
C GLN A 494 35.05 -30.40 4.70
N ALA A 495 35.34 -30.28 3.40
CA ALA A 495 34.87 -31.15 2.33
C ALA A 495 35.34 -32.63 2.44
N ASP A 496 36.21 -32.99 3.37
CA ASP A 496 36.73 -34.35 3.55
C ASP A 496 35.86 -35.23 4.46
N GLY A 497 34.71 -34.72 4.92
CA GLY A 497 33.79 -35.47 5.78
C GLY A 497 34.31 -35.69 7.21
N ALA A 498 35.47 -35.14 7.57
CA ALA A 498 35.92 -35.12 8.94
C ALA A 498 35.18 -34.02 9.69
N VAL A 499 34.22 -34.43 10.54
CA VAL A 499 33.69 -33.58 11.61
C VAL A 499 34.90 -33.01 12.35
N ARG A 500 35.02 -31.69 12.46
CA ARG A 500 35.96 -31.09 13.40
C ARG A 500 35.62 -31.64 14.80
N LYS A 501 36.35 -32.66 15.25
CA LYS A 501 36.51 -32.95 16.67
C LYS A 501 37.41 -31.85 17.23
N GLY A 502 36.84 -30.67 17.37
CA GLY A 502 37.59 -29.45 17.67
C GLY A 502 36.75 -28.40 18.35
N GLY A 503 36.17 -28.72 19.51
CA GLY A 503 35.74 -27.73 20.50
C GLY A 503 34.85 -26.59 19.99
N GLU A 504 33.94 -26.88 19.06
CA GLU A 504 33.00 -25.88 18.52
C GLU A 504 32.07 -25.44 19.66
N SER A 505 32.29 -24.21 20.15
CA SER A 505 31.38 -23.60 21.10
C SER A 505 30.02 -23.46 20.42
N THR A 506 29.03 -24.22 20.89
CA THR A 506 27.62 -24.08 20.53
C THR A 506 26.97 -22.84 21.18
N THR A 507 27.80 -21.93 21.73
CA THR A 507 27.37 -20.65 22.27
C THR A 507 27.11 -19.69 21.12
N ILE A 508 25.90 -19.14 21.09
CA ILE A 508 25.48 -18.21 20.04
C ILE A 508 25.74 -16.80 20.53
N ASP A 509 26.60 -16.11 19.80
CA ASP A 509 26.82 -14.68 19.96
C ASP A 509 25.80 -13.92 19.11
N PHE A 510 24.73 -13.43 19.74
CA PHE A 510 23.71 -12.65 19.04
C PHE A 510 24.26 -11.32 18.51
N ASP A 511 25.32 -10.77 19.11
CA ASP A 511 25.94 -9.55 18.59
C ASP A 511 26.64 -9.83 17.26
N LEU A 512 27.18 -11.03 17.08
CA LEU A 512 27.73 -11.49 15.80
C LEU A 512 26.67 -11.49 14.70
N LEU A 513 25.45 -11.99 15.00
CA LEU A 513 24.34 -12.00 14.04
C LEU A 513 23.94 -10.58 13.60
N ALA A 514 23.87 -9.64 14.55
CA ALA A 514 23.64 -8.24 14.20
C ALA A 514 24.75 -7.70 13.28
N ARG A 515 26.03 -7.93 13.67
CA ARG A 515 27.21 -7.37 13.00
C ARG A 515 27.33 -7.74 11.53
N ARG A 516 26.93 -8.96 11.14
CA ARG A 516 26.89 -9.40 9.73
C ARG A 516 26.10 -8.44 8.83
N SER A 517 25.06 -7.82 9.38
CA SER A 517 24.14 -6.97 8.64
C SER A 517 24.10 -5.51 9.11
N LEU A 518 25.01 -5.06 9.99
CA LEU A 518 24.96 -3.71 10.57
C LEU A 518 25.07 -2.59 9.51
N GLY A 519 25.54 -2.90 8.30
CA GLY A 519 25.57 -1.98 7.16
C GLY A 519 24.23 -1.32 6.84
N HIS A 520 23.10 -1.97 7.20
CA HIS A 520 21.75 -1.40 7.10
C HIS A 520 21.57 -0.10 7.90
N THR A 521 22.39 0.10 8.94
CA THR A 521 22.31 1.26 9.84
C THR A 521 23.03 2.48 9.28
N VAL A 522 23.90 2.33 8.27
CA VAL A 522 24.79 3.41 7.79
C VAL A 522 24.01 4.60 7.26
N GLY A 523 23.02 4.37 6.38
CA GLY A 523 22.14 5.43 5.87
C GLY A 523 21.35 6.16 6.96
N PRO A 524 20.59 5.44 7.81
CA PRO A 524 19.92 6.00 8.98
C PRO A 524 20.82 6.82 9.90
N MET A 525 22.03 6.33 10.20
CA MET A 525 22.98 7.03 11.06
C MET A 525 23.51 8.31 10.41
N ALA A 526 23.81 8.26 9.11
CA ALA A 526 24.23 9.45 8.36
C ALA A 526 23.15 10.53 8.40
N ILE A 527 21.87 10.14 8.27
CA ILE A 527 20.74 11.06 8.40
C ILE A 527 20.71 11.67 9.80
N MET A 528 20.84 10.88 10.86
CA MET A 528 20.87 11.41 12.23
C MET A 528 21.98 12.44 12.42
N CYS A 529 23.19 12.17 11.94
CA CYS A 529 24.31 13.12 12.01
C CYS A 529 24.06 14.38 11.18
N LEU A 530 23.51 14.26 9.97
CA LEU A 530 23.13 15.40 9.13
C LEU A 530 22.01 16.25 9.74
N GLN A 531 21.18 15.66 10.60
CA GLN A 531 20.20 16.37 11.43
C GLN A 531 20.81 16.99 12.69
N GLY A 532 22.13 16.89 12.89
CA GLY A 532 22.83 17.46 14.04
C GLY A 532 22.78 16.61 15.31
N TYR A 533 22.42 15.33 15.22
CA TYR A 533 22.56 14.40 16.35
C TYR A 533 23.98 13.83 16.39
N GLY A 534 24.65 14.00 17.53
CA GLY A 534 26.04 13.55 17.70
C GLY A 534 26.16 12.03 17.79
N MET A 535 27.26 11.49 17.25
CA MET A 535 27.61 10.07 17.42
C MET A 535 27.81 9.75 18.90
N GLY A 536 27.07 8.75 19.39
CA GLY A 536 27.01 8.46 20.83
C GLY A 536 26.02 9.33 21.62
N GLY A 537 25.18 10.12 20.96
CA GLY A 537 23.98 10.70 21.58
C GLY A 537 22.96 9.64 22.00
N ILE A 538 21.94 10.02 22.78
CA ILE A 538 20.87 9.10 23.19
C ILE A 538 20.12 8.59 21.95
N GLU A 539 19.90 9.48 20.99
CA GLU A 539 19.16 9.23 19.76
C GLU A 539 19.90 8.28 18.82
N CYS A 540 21.17 8.58 18.51
CA CYS A 540 22.00 7.71 17.66
C CYS A 540 22.19 6.32 18.29
N ARG A 541 22.45 6.24 19.61
CA ARG A 541 22.55 4.93 20.29
C ARG A 541 21.25 4.14 20.23
N ALA A 542 20.10 4.81 20.34
CA ALA A 542 18.82 4.14 20.23
C ALA A 542 18.57 3.63 18.80
N VAL A 543 18.93 4.40 17.77
CA VAL A 543 18.84 3.92 16.38
C VAL A 543 19.72 2.68 16.17
N GLU A 544 20.97 2.72 16.65
CA GLU A 544 21.89 1.58 16.58
C GLU A 544 21.36 0.35 17.34
N GLN A 545 20.85 0.54 18.57
CA GLN A 545 20.25 -0.54 19.37
C GLN A 545 18.98 -1.12 18.72
N PHE A 546 18.15 -0.27 18.11
CA PHE A 546 16.98 -0.71 17.36
C PHE A 546 17.40 -1.63 16.21
N PHE A 547 18.32 -1.18 15.35
CA PHE A 547 18.79 -1.98 14.22
C PHE A 547 19.49 -3.25 14.68
N SER A 548 20.29 -3.21 15.76
CA SER A 548 20.89 -4.42 16.34
C SER A 548 19.84 -5.47 16.70
N HIS A 549 18.78 -5.09 17.42
CA HIS A 549 17.72 -6.03 17.78
C HIS A 549 16.87 -6.48 16.60
N TYR A 550 16.57 -5.58 15.66
CA TYR A 550 15.87 -5.91 14.42
C TYR A 550 16.66 -6.93 13.58
N LEU A 551 17.96 -6.71 13.39
CA LEU A 551 18.81 -7.59 12.58
C LEU A 551 19.00 -8.96 13.23
N ILE A 552 19.09 -9.04 14.57
CA ILE A 552 19.10 -10.33 15.27
C ILE A 552 17.80 -11.09 15.02
N ALA A 553 16.66 -10.42 15.17
CA ALA A 553 15.35 -11.05 14.94
C ALA A 553 15.21 -11.52 13.49
N ARG A 554 15.68 -10.71 12.53
CA ARG A 554 15.68 -11.06 11.11
C ARG A 554 16.55 -12.26 10.81
N GLN A 555 17.81 -12.26 11.26
CA GLN A 555 18.73 -13.37 11.01
C GLN A 555 18.23 -14.68 11.63
N LEU A 556 17.68 -14.64 12.84
CA LEU A 556 17.09 -15.83 13.47
C LEU A 556 15.87 -16.35 12.71
N ASN A 557 15.08 -15.45 12.14
CA ASN A 557 13.96 -15.84 11.30
C ASN A 557 14.46 -16.49 10.01
N ASP A 558 15.44 -15.90 9.33
CA ASP A 558 16.00 -16.43 8.08
C ASP A 558 16.68 -17.80 8.33
N ASP A 559 17.55 -17.89 9.35
CA ASP A 559 18.18 -19.14 9.78
C ASP A 559 17.16 -20.25 10.13
N ALA A 560 15.97 -19.88 10.64
CA ALA A 560 14.91 -20.85 10.96
C ALA A 560 14.21 -21.42 9.72
N HIS A 561 14.27 -20.72 8.59
CA HIS A 561 13.76 -21.23 7.31
C HIS A 561 14.83 -22.03 6.57
N ASP A 562 16.11 -21.66 6.69
CA ASP A 562 17.19 -22.20 5.86
C ASP A 562 18.05 -23.27 6.56
N TRP A 563 17.88 -23.51 7.87
CA TRP A 563 18.74 -24.41 8.66
C TRP A 563 18.96 -25.79 8.07
N GLU A 564 17.94 -26.35 7.41
CA GLU A 564 18.03 -27.70 6.83
C GLU A 564 18.95 -27.72 5.62
N ALA A 565 18.77 -26.76 4.70
CA ALA A 565 19.60 -26.64 3.50
C ALA A 565 21.04 -26.28 3.84
N ASP A 566 21.24 -25.36 4.80
CA ASP A 566 22.57 -24.98 5.27
C ASP A 566 23.31 -26.19 5.85
N LEU A 567 22.63 -26.95 6.73
CA LEU A 567 23.22 -28.11 7.39
C LEU A 567 23.57 -29.22 6.39
N GLU A 568 22.73 -29.46 5.37
CA GLU A 568 23.00 -30.41 4.29
C GLU A 568 24.26 -30.02 3.47
N ARG A 569 24.53 -28.73 3.35
CA ARG A 569 25.75 -28.19 2.72
C ARG A 569 26.96 -28.15 3.67
N GLY A 570 26.80 -28.62 4.91
CA GLY A 570 27.85 -28.59 5.93
C GLY A 570 28.09 -27.20 6.52
N GLN A 571 27.14 -26.29 6.36
CA GLN A 571 27.13 -24.95 6.93
C GLN A 571 26.27 -24.96 8.20
N TYR A 572 26.78 -24.36 9.27
CA TYR A 572 26.03 -24.14 10.49
C TYR A 572 25.59 -22.69 10.55
N ASN A 573 24.39 -22.47 11.04
CA ASN A 573 23.79 -21.17 11.31
C ASN A 573 23.34 -21.11 12.77
N ALA A 574 22.75 -19.99 13.22
CA ALA A 574 22.41 -19.86 14.64
C ALA A 574 21.40 -20.91 15.08
N VAL A 575 20.41 -21.24 14.24
CA VAL A 575 19.34 -22.19 14.57
C VAL A 575 19.86 -23.62 14.64
N SER A 576 20.63 -24.07 13.65
CA SER A 576 21.26 -25.39 13.69
C SER A 576 22.23 -25.54 14.87
N LEU A 577 22.97 -24.49 15.25
CA LEU A 577 23.80 -24.51 16.46
C LEU A 577 22.97 -24.58 17.76
N MET A 578 21.80 -23.92 17.83
CA MET A 578 20.87 -24.09 18.97
C MET A 578 20.44 -25.55 19.08
N MET A 579 20.08 -26.16 17.95
CA MET A 579 19.60 -27.54 17.95
C MET A 579 20.69 -28.55 18.30
N LEU A 580 21.91 -28.38 17.78
CA LEU A 580 23.06 -29.22 18.12
C LEU A 580 23.47 -29.06 19.59
N ARG A 581 23.27 -27.88 20.19
CA ARG A 581 23.46 -27.68 21.63
C ARG A 581 22.44 -28.43 22.46
N ASP A 582 21.17 -28.30 22.08
CA ASP A 582 20.04 -28.76 22.90
C ASP A 582 19.76 -30.26 22.68
N ALA A 583 20.16 -30.81 21.53
CA ALA A 583 20.06 -32.23 21.17
C ALA A 583 21.38 -32.78 20.59
N PRO A 584 22.45 -32.90 21.39
CA PRO A 584 23.81 -33.24 20.92
C PRO A 584 23.94 -34.65 20.31
N ASP A 585 23.01 -35.55 20.63
CA ASP A 585 22.95 -36.90 20.10
C ASP A 585 22.42 -36.95 18.64
N ARG A 586 21.86 -35.84 18.14
CA ARG A 586 21.33 -35.69 16.78
C ARG A 586 22.29 -34.84 15.96
N GLN A 587 22.84 -35.41 14.88
CA GLN A 587 23.92 -34.74 14.11
C GLN A 587 23.63 -34.56 12.62
N THR A 588 22.51 -35.09 12.12
CA THR A 588 22.09 -34.99 10.72
C THR A 588 20.81 -34.15 10.59
N ALA A 589 20.56 -33.60 9.40
CA ALA A 589 19.35 -32.84 9.11
C ALA A 589 18.07 -33.66 9.37
N VAL A 590 18.10 -34.95 9.00
CA VAL A 590 17.00 -35.88 9.22
C VAL A 590 16.68 -36.03 10.71
N ASP A 591 17.69 -36.22 11.55
CA ASP A 591 17.49 -36.39 13.00
C ASP A 591 16.95 -35.10 13.66
N LEU A 592 17.41 -33.95 13.16
CA LEU A 592 17.07 -32.63 13.69
C LEU A 592 15.71 -32.12 13.22
N ARG A 593 15.17 -32.62 12.10
CA ARG A 593 13.88 -32.18 11.56
C ARG A 593 12.73 -32.36 12.55
N ASP A 594 12.64 -33.52 13.17
CA ASP A 594 11.62 -33.79 14.19
C ASP A 594 11.83 -32.90 15.43
N TYR A 595 13.08 -32.74 15.87
CA TYR A 595 13.40 -31.88 17.01
C TYR A 595 13.04 -30.41 16.75
N PHE A 596 13.30 -29.93 15.53
CA PHE A 596 13.00 -28.57 15.12
C PHE A 596 11.51 -28.25 15.28
N TRP A 597 10.64 -29.05 14.66
CA TRP A 597 9.20 -28.80 14.66
C TRP A 597 8.56 -29.03 16.03
N HIS A 598 9.06 -29.98 16.82
CA HIS A 598 8.48 -30.26 18.13
C HIS A 598 8.95 -29.30 19.22
N GLU A 599 10.24 -28.94 19.24
CA GLU A 599 10.85 -28.21 20.37
C GLU A 599 11.60 -26.95 19.94
N ALA A 600 12.49 -27.03 18.94
CA ALA A 600 13.41 -25.91 18.65
C ALA A 600 12.70 -24.66 18.12
N VAL A 601 11.69 -24.80 17.26
CA VAL A 601 10.98 -23.67 16.64
C VAL A 601 10.32 -22.76 17.66
N VAL A 602 9.84 -23.31 18.79
CA VAL A 602 9.28 -22.52 19.90
C VAL A 602 10.39 -21.69 20.56
N GLY A 603 11.51 -22.35 20.91
CA GLY A 603 12.64 -21.68 21.56
C GLY A 603 13.35 -20.64 20.68
N VAL A 604 13.31 -20.79 19.36
CA VAL A 604 13.78 -19.79 18.38
C VAL A 604 12.78 -18.64 18.29
N SER A 605 11.48 -18.94 18.15
CA SER A 605 10.42 -17.92 18.07
C SER A 605 10.37 -17.02 19.31
N GLU A 606 10.54 -17.58 20.51
CA GLU A 606 10.63 -16.79 21.75
C GLU A 606 11.79 -15.78 21.73
N LYS A 607 12.93 -16.15 21.14
CA LYS A 607 14.08 -15.26 21.00
C LYS A 607 13.79 -14.16 19.98
N ILE A 608 13.16 -14.50 18.86
CA ILE A 608 12.72 -13.51 17.86
C ILE A 608 11.80 -12.49 18.52
N PHE A 609 10.71 -12.92 19.18
CA PHE A 609 9.78 -12.01 19.87
C PHE A 609 10.47 -11.17 20.95
N LYS A 610 11.42 -11.75 21.70
CA LYS A 610 12.20 -11.01 22.71
C LYS A 610 13.00 -9.87 22.07
N HIS A 611 13.63 -10.11 20.93
CA HIS A 611 14.39 -9.07 20.22
C HIS A 611 13.46 -8.03 19.58
N LEU A 612 12.34 -8.42 18.98
CA LEU A 612 11.32 -7.48 18.48
C LEU A 612 10.77 -6.59 19.60
N LYS A 613 10.50 -7.16 20.78
CA LYS A 613 10.07 -6.39 21.97
C LYS A 613 11.12 -5.38 22.39
N LYS A 614 12.40 -5.78 22.48
CA LYS A 614 13.49 -4.86 22.83
C LYS A 614 13.64 -3.74 21.79
N ALA A 615 13.51 -4.05 20.49
CA ALA A 615 13.54 -3.05 19.42
C ALA A 615 12.44 -1.99 19.64
N ARG A 616 11.20 -2.42 19.93
CA ARG A 616 10.08 -1.51 20.26
C ARG A 616 10.32 -0.69 21.52
N GLU A 617 10.88 -1.30 22.57
CA GLU A 617 11.24 -0.59 23.80
C GLU A 617 12.27 0.51 23.55
N VAL A 618 13.24 0.26 22.68
CA VAL A 618 14.23 1.26 22.26
C VAL A 618 13.56 2.39 21.45
N LEU A 619 12.69 2.06 20.48
CA LEU A 619 11.96 3.08 19.71
C LEU A 619 11.12 4.01 20.58
N ARG A 620 10.49 3.48 21.64
CA ARG A 620 9.73 4.31 22.60
C ARG A 620 10.58 5.37 23.28
N LYS A 621 11.87 5.10 23.52
CA LYS A 621 12.80 6.05 24.16
C LYS A 621 13.13 7.25 23.26
N VAL A 622 12.96 7.10 21.94
CA VAL A 622 13.23 8.15 20.94
C VAL A 622 11.97 8.58 20.18
N ALA A 623 10.79 8.28 20.72
CA ALA A 623 9.51 8.60 20.10
C ALA A 623 9.26 10.12 19.94
N THR A 624 10.03 10.97 20.63
CA THR A 624 10.02 12.43 20.46
C THR A 624 10.73 12.88 19.19
N VAL A 625 11.69 12.09 18.69
CA VAL A 625 12.49 12.40 17.50
C VAL A 625 12.02 11.60 16.29
N LEU A 626 11.67 10.33 16.51
CA LEU A 626 11.25 9.40 15.47
C LEU A 626 9.77 9.04 15.61
N ASN A 627 9.11 8.91 14.47
CA ASN A 627 7.82 8.26 14.35
C ASN A 627 8.02 6.75 14.49
N SER A 628 7.91 6.28 15.74
CA SER A 628 8.08 4.87 16.09
C SER A 628 7.19 3.93 15.29
N ARG A 629 6.05 4.39 14.77
CA ARG A 629 5.14 3.58 13.96
C ARG A 629 5.76 3.19 12.61
N MET A 630 6.50 4.09 11.95
CA MET A 630 7.11 3.81 10.65
C MET A 630 8.27 2.81 10.77
N LEU A 631 9.03 2.86 11.86
CA LEU A 631 10.09 1.89 12.12
C LEU A 631 9.56 0.56 12.65
N ASP A 632 8.39 0.56 13.31
CA ASP A 632 7.69 -0.66 13.74
C ASP A 632 7.20 -1.49 12.54
N GLU A 633 6.90 -0.86 11.40
CA GLU A 633 6.54 -1.55 10.15
C GLU A 633 7.66 -2.47 9.63
N LEU A 634 8.92 -2.23 10.00
CA LEU A 634 10.04 -3.14 9.70
C LEU A 634 9.99 -4.43 10.54
N LEU A 635 9.34 -4.39 11.70
CA LEU A 635 9.25 -5.52 12.64
C LEU A 635 8.10 -6.47 12.30
N LEU A 636 6.99 -5.93 11.75
CA LEU A 636 5.76 -6.68 11.48
C LEU A 636 5.95 -7.90 10.56
N PRO A 637 6.73 -7.86 9.46
CA PRO A 637 6.90 -9.03 8.61
C PRO A 637 7.55 -10.20 9.36
N ILE A 638 8.54 -9.92 10.21
CA ILE A 638 9.23 -10.93 11.03
C ILE A 638 8.26 -11.47 12.09
N GLU A 639 7.52 -10.59 12.76
CA GLU A 639 6.53 -10.97 13.75
C GLU A 639 5.45 -11.89 13.16
N HIS A 640 4.89 -11.53 12.01
CA HIS A 640 3.88 -12.32 11.32
C HIS A 640 4.43 -13.65 10.81
N ALA A 641 5.66 -13.67 10.27
CA ALA A 641 6.30 -14.92 9.84
C ALA A 641 6.52 -15.87 11.03
N THR A 642 7.01 -15.35 12.14
CA THR A 642 7.22 -16.12 13.38
C THR A 642 5.90 -16.62 13.95
N GLN A 643 4.86 -15.79 13.95
CA GLN A 643 3.53 -16.18 14.41
C GLN A 643 2.92 -17.30 13.54
N ARG A 644 3.05 -17.19 12.21
CA ARG A 644 2.60 -18.25 11.30
C ARG A 644 3.33 -19.57 11.53
N ALA A 645 4.65 -19.53 11.73
CA ALA A 645 5.44 -20.74 12.00
C ALA A 645 4.95 -21.48 13.27
N ILE A 646 4.54 -20.74 14.31
CA ILE A 646 3.93 -21.33 15.52
C ILE A 646 2.54 -21.90 15.22
N GLU A 647 1.70 -21.15 14.51
CA GLU A 647 0.34 -21.59 14.16
C GLU A 647 0.34 -22.83 13.26
N GLU A 648 1.21 -22.88 12.26
CA GLU A 648 1.41 -24.03 11.37
C GLU A 648 1.87 -25.26 12.17
N ARG A 649 2.81 -25.08 13.11
CA ARG A 649 3.18 -26.13 14.04
C ARG A 649 1.98 -26.64 14.85
N GLU A 650 1.19 -25.75 15.44
CA GLU A 650 0.02 -26.15 16.25
C GLU A 650 -1.01 -26.91 15.40
N GLN A 651 -1.21 -26.50 14.15
CA GLN A 651 -2.08 -27.20 13.21
C GLN A 651 -1.54 -28.58 12.85
N VAL A 652 -0.24 -28.71 12.60
CA VAL A 652 0.41 -30.00 12.29
C VAL A 652 0.37 -30.93 13.51
N LEU A 653 0.67 -30.43 14.72
CA LEU A 653 0.56 -31.22 15.96
C LEU A 653 -0.89 -31.63 16.23
N GLY A 654 -1.85 -30.73 16.06
CA GLY A 654 -3.28 -31.03 16.20
C GLY A 654 -3.77 -32.04 15.16
N PHE A 655 -3.28 -31.96 13.92
CA PHE A 655 -3.54 -32.95 12.88
C PHE A 655 -2.99 -34.33 13.26
N LEU A 656 -1.75 -34.41 13.73
CA LEU A 656 -1.12 -35.67 14.16
C LEU A 656 -1.81 -36.29 15.39
N GLU A 657 -2.26 -35.47 16.36
CA GLU A 657 -3.05 -35.93 17.51
C GLU A 657 -4.46 -36.40 17.11
N GLY A 658 -5.08 -35.75 16.11
CA GLY A 658 -6.38 -36.13 15.56
C GLY A 658 -6.32 -37.42 14.73
N TYR A 659 -5.27 -37.59 13.93
CA TYR A 659 -5.06 -38.78 13.10
C TYR A 659 -4.63 -40.00 13.95
N GLY A 660 -3.83 -39.79 14.99
CA GLY A 660 -3.40 -40.83 15.92
C GLY A 660 -4.54 -41.48 16.73
N LYS A 661 -5.70 -40.81 16.85
CA LYS A 661 -6.90 -41.35 17.53
C LYS A 661 -7.88 -42.07 16.59
N GLY A 662 -7.70 -41.98 15.27
CA GLY A 662 -8.55 -42.66 14.27
C GLY A 662 -8.01 -44.00 13.76
N GLY A 663 -6.78 -44.38 14.13
CA GLY A 663 -6.08 -45.55 13.59
C GLY A 663 -6.12 -46.83 14.44
N LYS A 664 -6.97 -46.91 15.47
CA LYS A 664 -7.22 -48.16 16.23
C LYS A 664 -8.69 -48.30 16.59
N SER A 665 -9.48 -48.77 15.64
CA SER A 665 -10.73 -49.48 15.93
C SER A 665 -10.96 -50.53 14.84
N ASN A 666 -10.68 -51.78 15.22
CA ASN A 666 -10.99 -53.08 14.60
C ASN A 666 -10.62 -53.33 13.14
#